data_AF-A0A290MUJ0-F1
#
_entry.id   AF-A0A290MUJ0-F1
#
_cell.length_a   1.000
_cell.length_b   1.000
_cell.length_c   1.000
_cell.angle_alpha   90.00
_cell.angle_beta   90.00
_cell.angle_gamma   90.00
#
_symmetry.space_group_name_H-M   'P 1'
#
loop_
_entity.id
_entity.type
_entity.pdbx_description
1 polymer ?
#
loop_
_entity_poly.entity_id
_entity_poly.type
_entity_poly.pdbx_seq_one_letter_code
_entity_poly.pdbx_strand_id
1 'polypeptide(L)'
;MERLGKVQSSVRTMEKASMANRPRSHQLEDLSRNRFRALVPLHWVVRDRSHDYGVGFEVEVFSPDGEATGLIFLAQLKATDSADAADRLTLPNEKLAYLCGLDLPVALFRYSSPDDSWRWAWVFDANVYNAQGGVKTATIRFGLEHAWCDQTLADLERTLRVGRALKNAYPQQRVALVRAGPIAPVRRQFAVDDAIAAIINEVPCLTGDRKAVDDLIIDVEDHALGLRMRLDRYASVEIAEPDPSALKGELLYSLVTMLRGLGLHVQAEVAARAVLRQNLTTMERSLAARAVAALASDPMAACELAISNGIHQQQDPSWAMAYHLLVKARAPKAVSAQAAQWFCRETLAHARATGKPEREALVRNNLANLLIGLGGHEREALHHLNAARRLRPAYMRADYFLVDIGRTLFNAGRYRGAALFYRAAYERKHDRGVRLFLADALMFAGLVGEARDHFRALQEDMEEGEGAEIGLKAILCEIIELEFSSPVVPARKAAGDARASALVGDDLNDPILLRELIVSHDVFNLVANFNLGLTSSKAGNVENAVKHFLICAFKRSGDIEAWRNAVLLSISLQDPLVATAIIDCAMRMGGLAVREAVRLELIDQVDSEAAIQALDLAMTTALELAGKKERGVLFRLHDSEGKRRMLTFSLG
;
A
#
# COMPACT_ATOMS: atom_id res chain seq x y z
N MET A 1 -86.69 22.97 -20.61
CA MET A 1 -87.88 23.24 -19.79
C MET A 1 -88.08 22.08 -18.84
N GLU A 2 -87.46 22.13 -17.66
CA GLU A 2 -88.09 21.62 -16.44
C GLU A 2 -87.26 22.12 -15.25
N ARG A 3 -87.94 22.90 -14.42
CA ARG A 3 -87.47 23.61 -13.25
C ARG A 3 -88.39 23.12 -12.13
N LEU A 4 -87.83 23.06 -10.92
CA LEU A 4 -88.47 23.19 -9.60
C LEU A 4 -88.73 21.92 -8.78
N GLY A 5 -88.15 21.96 -7.59
CA GLY A 5 -88.45 21.17 -6.39
C GLY A 5 -87.22 21.20 -5.47
N LYS A 6 -86.97 22.27 -4.70
CA LYS A 6 -87.36 22.44 -3.27
C LYS A 6 -87.04 21.19 -2.43
N VAL A 7 -86.52 21.21 -1.20
CA VAL A 7 -86.11 22.19 -0.19
C VAL A 7 -85.45 21.34 0.92
N GLN A 8 -84.38 21.84 1.54
CA GLN A 8 -83.87 21.55 2.90
C GLN A 8 -83.93 20.11 3.47
N SER A 9 -82.76 19.56 3.83
CA SER A 9 -82.47 19.30 5.24
C SER A 9 -80.95 19.26 5.49
N SER A 10 -80.49 20.19 6.31
CA SER A 10 -79.17 20.16 6.93
C SER A 10 -79.17 19.09 8.02
N VAL A 11 -78.36 18.05 7.88
CA VAL A 11 -77.82 17.31 9.02
C VAL A 11 -76.32 17.23 8.84
N ARG A 12 -75.63 17.86 9.80
CA ARG A 12 -74.22 17.77 10.10
C ARG A 12 -73.65 16.37 9.85
N THR A 13 -72.67 16.29 8.98
CA THR A 13 -71.54 15.37 9.16
C THR A 13 -70.30 16.24 9.22
N MET A 14 -69.91 16.64 10.44
CA MET A 14 -68.54 17.09 10.66
C MET A 14 -67.67 15.86 10.37
N GLU A 15 -66.97 15.88 9.24
CA GLU A 15 -65.83 15.01 9.02
C GLU A 15 -64.91 15.12 10.24
N LYS A 16 -64.76 14.00 10.95
CA LYS A 16 -63.73 13.83 11.96
C LYS A 16 -62.41 14.19 11.27
N ALA A 17 -61.81 15.32 11.65
CA ALA A 17 -60.42 15.60 11.35
C ALA A 17 -59.63 14.37 11.83
N SER A 18 -59.09 13.62 10.87
CA SER A 18 -58.19 12.50 11.12
C SER A 18 -56.97 13.06 11.84
N MET A 19 -56.96 12.99 13.17
CA MET A 19 -55.79 13.36 13.96
C MET A 19 -54.66 12.40 13.57
N ALA A 20 -53.52 12.94 13.15
CA ALA A 20 -52.37 12.15 12.78
C ALA A 20 -51.94 11.24 13.94
N ASN A 21 -52.15 9.93 13.80
CA ASN A 21 -51.69 8.96 14.78
C ASN A 21 -50.17 8.86 14.71
N ARG A 22 -49.50 9.13 15.84
CA ARG A 22 -48.05 9.02 15.93
C ARG A 22 -47.62 7.56 15.70
N PRO A 23 -46.79 7.26 14.68
CA PRO A 23 -46.33 5.90 14.42
C PRO A 23 -45.67 5.28 15.66
N ARG A 24 -45.91 3.98 15.89
CA ARG A 24 -45.36 3.25 17.04
C ARG A 24 -43.82 3.30 17.08
N SER A 25 -43.17 3.33 15.92
CA SER A 25 -41.72 3.52 15.78
C SER A 25 -41.22 4.81 16.44
N HIS A 26 -41.93 5.93 16.26
CA HIS A 26 -41.57 7.21 16.89
C HIS A 26 -41.81 7.18 18.41
N GLN A 27 -42.84 6.46 18.88
CA GLN A 27 -43.06 6.28 20.32
C GLN A 27 -41.97 5.44 20.96
N LEU A 28 -41.55 4.36 20.29
CA LEU A 28 -40.44 3.50 20.71
C LEU A 28 -39.11 4.23 20.76
N GLU A 29 -38.86 5.11 19.78
CA GLU A 29 -37.67 5.95 19.74
C GLU A 29 -37.61 6.89 20.95
N ASP A 30 -38.66 7.66 21.21
CA ASP A 30 -38.77 8.51 22.40
C ASP A 30 -38.63 7.71 23.69
N LEU A 31 -39.30 6.56 23.78
CA LEU A 31 -39.25 5.68 24.94
C LEU A 31 -37.81 5.23 25.20
N SER A 32 -37.11 4.76 24.17
CA SER A 32 -35.71 4.33 24.31
C SER A 32 -34.78 5.50 24.70
N ARG A 33 -35.01 6.70 24.18
CA ARG A 33 -34.26 7.90 24.54
C ARG A 33 -34.45 8.27 26.01
N ASN A 34 -35.69 8.26 26.48
CA ASN A 34 -36.01 8.57 27.88
C ASN A 34 -35.46 7.50 28.83
N ARG A 35 -35.59 6.22 28.47
CA ARG A 35 -35.05 5.09 29.23
C ARG A 35 -33.52 5.14 29.31
N PHE A 36 -32.84 5.43 28.21
CA PHE A 36 -31.39 5.56 28.20
C PHE A 36 -30.89 6.68 29.12
N ARG A 37 -31.53 7.87 29.08
CA ARG A 37 -31.19 8.97 30.00
C ARG A 37 -31.37 8.60 31.47
N ALA A 38 -32.34 7.74 31.78
CA ALA A 38 -32.56 7.26 33.15
C ALA A 38 -31.56 6.18 33.58
N LEU A 39 -30.94 5.46 32.64
CA LEU A 39 -29.89 4.45 32.92
C LEU A 39 -28.53 5.07 33.20
N VAL A 40 -28.22 6.18 32.53
CA VAL A 40 -26.93 6.85 32.65
C VAL A 40 -26.89 7.64 33.98
N PRO A 41 -25.79 7.57 34.76
CA PRO A 41 -25.68 8.31 36.00
C PRO A 41 -25.84 9.81 35.81
N LEU A 42 -26.39 10.51 36.81
CA LEU A 42 -26.62 11.96 36.77
C LEU A 42 -25.36 12.79 36.52
N HIS A 43 -24.18 12.28 36.89
CA HIS A 43 -22.92 12.98 36.69
C HIS A 43 -22.41 12.87 35.24
N TRP A 44 -22.87 11.90 34.43
CA TRP A 44 -22.53 11.85 33.01
C TRP A 44 -23.38 12.84 32.22
N VAL A 45 -22.79 13.49 31.23
CA VAL A 45 -23.48 14.47 30.40
C VAL A 45 -23.94 13.80 29.12
N VAL A 46 -25.27 13.77 28.91
CA VAL A 46 -25.89 13.23 27.70
C VAL A 46 -26.40 14.38 26.83
N ARG A 47 -25.82 14.55 25.64
CA ARG A 47 -26.20 15.58 24.67
C ARG A 47 -26.95 14.97 23.49
N ASP A 48 -28.06 15.57 23.12
CA ASP A 48 -28.75 15.24 21.86
C ASP A 48 -27.87 15.59 20.66
N ARG A 49 -27.66 14.63 19.76
CA ARG A 49 -27.13 14.90 18.42
C ARG A 49 -28.32 15.08 17.48
N SER A 50 -28.25 16.06 16.56
CA SER A 50 -29.27 16.25 15.53
C SER A 50 -29.44 14.97 14.71
N HIS A 51 -30.62 14.77 14.10
CA HIS A 51 -31.03 13.55 13.39
C HIS A 51 -30.16 13.18 12.17
N ASP A 52 -29.07 13.90 11.94
CA ASP A 52 -28.15 13.67 10.84
C ASP A 52 -27.41 12.36 11.09
N TYR A 53 -27.74 11.35 10.30
CA TYR A 53 -27.05 10.06 10.19
C TYR A 53 -27.26 9.04 11.33
N GLY A 54 -28.21 9.33 12.23
CA GLY A 54 -28.86 8.35 13.09
C GLY A 54 -28.20 8.08 14.44
N VAL A 55 -27.07 8.72 14.78
CA VAL A 55 -26.55 8.72 16.15
C VAL A 55 -27.54 9.43 17.08
N GLY A 56 -27.88 8.81 18.22
CA GLY A 56 -28.89 9.33 19.13
C GLY A 56 -28.35 10.36 20.12
N PHE A 57 -27.21 10.03 20.76
CA PHE A 57 -26.58 10.87 21.78
C PHE A 57 -25.08 10.93 21.62
N GLU A 58 -24.51 12.02 22.13
CA GLU A 58 -23.13 12.09 22.59
C GLU A 58 -23.14 12.00 24.12
N VAL A 59 -22.29 11.16 24.68
CA VAL A 59 -22.21 10.92 26.12
C VAL A 59 -20.79 11.21 26.58
N GLU A 60 -20.65 12.11 27.54
CA GLU A 60 -19.39 12.44 28.20
C GLU A 60 -19.40 11.92 29.63
N VAL A 61 -18.36 11.14 29.96
CA VAL A 61 -18.18 10.51 31.27
C VAL A 61 -17.48 11.50 32.21
N PHE A 62 -18.04 11.68 33.40
CA PHE A 62 -17.43 12.44 34.49
C PHE A 62 -17.12 11.51 35.66
N SER A 63 -16.22 11.92 36.55
CA SER A 63 -16.00 11.19 37.80
C SER A 63 -17.20 11.34 38.75
N PRO A 64 -17.34 10.46 39.77
CA PRO A 64 -18.35 10.62 40.81
C PRO A 64 -18.27 11.95 41.56
N ASP A 65 -17.08 12.57 41.61
CA ASP A 65 -16.83 13.87 42.24
C ASP A 65 -17.16 15.05 41.31
N GLY A 66 -17.61 14.78 40.08
CA GLY A 66 -17.99 15.79 39.09
C GLY A 66 -16.83 16.32 38.24
N GLU A 67 -15.66 15.69 38.27
CA GLU A 67 -14.52 16.09 37.46
C GLU A 67 -14.66 15.58 36.02
N ALA A 68 -14.29 16.42 35.05
CA ALA A 68 -14.31 16.03 33.64
C ALA A 68 -13.22 14.99 33.35
N THR A 69 -13.61 13.81 32.87
CA THR A 69 -12.63 12.79 32.45
C THR A 69 -12.17 12.99 31.01
N GLY A 70 -12.95 13.73 30.21
CA GLY A 70 -12.80 13.91 28.76
C GLY A 70 -13.11 12.64 27.94
N LEU A 71 -13.62 11.58 28.56
CA LEU A 71 -13.97 10.33 27.86
C LEU A 71 -15.35 10.54 27.23
N ILE A 72 -15.42 10.43 25.90
CA ILE A 72 -16.64 10.72 25.14
C ILE A 72 -16.92 9.54 24.20
N PHE A 73 -18.20 9.16 24.09
CA PHE A 73 -18.66 8.21 23.10
C PHE A 73 -19.99 8.63 22.49
N LEU A 74 -20.33 8.02 21.37
CA LEU A 74 -21.60 8.22 20.68
C LEU A 74 -22.51 7.03 20.94
N ALA A 75 -23.78 7.28 21.28
CA ALA A 75 -24.78 6.25 21.49
C ALA A 75 -25.77 6.20 20.31
N GLN A 76 -25.82 5.07 19.63
CA GLN A 76 -26.83 4.77 18.62
C GLN A 76 -27.93 3.91 19.25
N LEU A 77 -29.10 4.51 19.47
CA LEU A 77 -30.25 3.80 20.04
C LEU A 77 -31.09 3.12 18.97
N LYS A 78 -31.58 1.92 19.28
CA LYS A 78 -32.57 1.17 18.48
C LYS A 78 -33.54 0.44 19.40
N ALA A 79 -34.83 0.52 19.10
CA ALA A 79 -35.89 -0.05 19.94
C ALA A 79 -36.73 -1.10 19.21
N THR A 80 -37.37 -2.00 19.95
CA THR A 80 -38.30 -3.01 19.42
C THR A 80 -39.44 -3.30 20.40
N ASP A 81 -40.61 -3.64 19.85
CA ASP A 81 -41.75 -4.21 20.58
C ASP A 81 -41.80 -5.74 20.46
N SER A 82 -40.87 -6.36 19.74
CA SER A 82 -40.80 -7.81 19.58
C SER A 82 -39.74 -8.39 20.51
N ALA A 83 -40.18 -9.24 21.45
CA ALA A 83 -39.30 -9.98 22.35
C ALA A 83 -38.35 -10.92 21.58
N ASP A 84 -38.83 -11.56 20.51
CA ASP A 84 -38.03 -12.45 19.65
C ASP A 84 -36.92 -11.70 18.88
N ALA A 85 -37.03 -10.38 18.76
CA ALA A 85 -36.05 -9.51 18.10
C ALA A 85 -35.25 -8.64 19.09
N ALA A 86 -35.38 -8.89 20.40
CA ALA A 86 -34.65 -8.17 21.44
C ALA A 86 -33.14 -8.43 21.37
N ASP A 87 -32.76 -9.66 20.97
CA ASP A 87 -31.38 -10.14 20.89
C ASP A 87 -30.67 -9.82 19.57
N ARG A 88 -31.32 -9.12 18.64
CA ARG A 88 -30.75 -8.87 17.31
C ARG A 88 -31.00 -7.46 16.80
N LEU A 89 -30.05 -6.96 16.02
CA LEU A 89 -30.14 -5.68 15.34
C LEU A 89 -29.56 -5.79 13.92
N THR A 90 -30.38 -5.51 12.91
CA THR A 90 -29.95 -5.48 11.51
C THR A 90 -29.68 -4.04 11.07
N LEU A 91 -28.49 -3.78 10.54
CA LEU A 91 -28.08 -2.47 10.01
C LEU A 91 -27.49 -2.62 8.59
N PRO A 92 -27.64 -1.61 7.71
CA PRO A 92 -26.90 -1.54 6.46
C PRO A 92 -25.38 -1.54 6.69
N ASN A 93 -24.63 -2.25 5.85
CA ASN A 93 -23.17 -2.31 5.98
C ASN A 93 -22.52 -0.93 5.79
N GLU A 94 -23.05 -0.10 4.91
CA GLU A 94 -22.63 1.31 4.75
C GLU A 94 -22.78 2.10 6.04
N LYS A 95 -23.85 1.85 6.80
CA LYS A 95 -24.06 2.51 8.09
C LYS A 95 -23.06 2.03 9.14
N LEU A 96 -22.79 0.72 9.20
CA LEU A 96 -21.76 0.21 10.11
C LEU A 96 -20.38 0.77 9.77
N ALA A 97 -20.01 0.80 8.49
CA ALA A 97 -18.77 1.40 8.03
C ALA A 97 -18.68 2.89 8.39
N TYR A 98 -19.78 3.64 8.22
CA TYR A 98 -19.87 5.04 8.66
C TYR A 98 -19.64 5.17 10.16
N LEU A 99 -20.32 4.38 10.99
CA LEU A 99 -20.18 4.44 12.45
C LEU A 99 -18.77 4.03 12.91
N CYS A 100 -18.14 3.03 12.28
CA CYS A 100 -16.75 2.65 12.55
C CYS A 100 -15.75 3.76 12.18
N GLY A 101 -16.08 4.60 11.20
CA GLY A 101 -15.21 5.66 10.70
C GLY A 101 -15.30 6.99 11.47
N LEU A 102 -16.16 7.08 12.49
CA LEU A 102 -16.25 8.28 13.32
C LEU A 102 -15.05 8.38 14.28
N ASP A 103 -14.61 9.62 14.56
CA ASP A 103 -13.48 9.89 15.47
C ASP A 103 -13.75 9.51 16.93
N LEU A 104 -15.03 9.40 17.30
CA LEU A 104 -15.49 8.99 18.62
C LEU A 104 -16.03 7.56 18.55
N PRO A 105 -15.73 6.73 19.56
CA PRO A 105 -16.25 5.37 19.62
C PRO A 105 -17.78 5.38 19.70
N VAL A 106 -18.42 4.48 18.95
CA VAL A 106 -19.88 4.36 18.91
C VAL A 106 -20.31 3.08 19.62
N ALA A 107 -21.22 3.21 20.59
CA ALA A 107 -21.92 2.10 21.20
C ALA A 107 -23.33 1.97 20.63
N LEU A 108 -23.70 0.74 20.26
CA LEU A 108 -25.05 0.38 19.84
C LEU A 108 -25.84 -0.03 21.07
N PHE A 109 -27.02 0.56 21.28
CA PHE A 109 -27.93 0.15 22.34
C PHE A 109 -29.25 -0.31 21.75
N ARG A 110 -29.65 -1.51 22.14
CA ARG A 110 -30.88 -2.18 21.75
C ARG A 110 -31.83 -2.23 22.93
N TYR A 111 -32.91 -1.46 22.87
CA TYR A 111 -34.00 -1.48 23.84
C TYR A 111 -35.12 -2.42 23.40
N SER A 112 -35.63 -3.21 24.34
CA SER A 112 -36.78 -4.07 24.16
C SER A 112 -37.89 -3.61 25.10
N SER A 113 -39.01 -3.16 24.54
CA SER A 113 -40.14 -2.66 25.33
C SER A 113 -40.94 -3.73 26.09
N PRO A 114 -41.07 -4.99 25.60
CA PRO A 114 -41.89 -6.00 26.29
C PRO A 114 -41.36 -6.39 27.68
N ASP A 115 -40.05 -6.40 27.84
CA ASP A 115 -39.32 -6.82 29.04
C ASP A 115 -38.53 -5.67 29.69
N ASP A 116 -38.66 -4.44 29.15
CA ASP A 116 -37.95 -3.24 29.59
C ASP A 116 -36.42 -3.44 29.71
N SER A 117 -35.85 -4.25 28.82
CA SER A 117 -34.45 -4.67 28.88
C SER A 117 -33.58 -3.96 27.85
N TRP A 118 -32.29 -3.90 28.15
CA TRP A 118 -31.28 -3.30 27.27
C TRP A 118 -30.20 -4.32 26.94
N ARG A 119 -29.74 -4.25 25.70
CA ARG A 119 -28.52 -4.90 25.23
C ARG A 119 -27.62 -3.88 24.55
N TRP A 120 -26.31 -4.09 24.62
CA TRP A 120 -25.36 -3.15 24.05
C TRP A 120 -24.10 -3.83 23.53
N ALA A 121 -23.41 -3.18 22.59
CA ALA A 121 -22.10 -3.57 22.09
C ALA A 121 -21.39 -2.37 21.47
N TRP A 122 -20.05 -2.36 21.45
CA TRP A 122 -19.31 -1.37 20.68
C TRP A 122 -19.37 -1.71 19.19
N VAL A 123 -19.45 -0.70 18.33
CA VAL A 123 -19.47 -0.92 16.87
C VAL A 123 -18.18 -1.59 16.38
N PHE A 124 -17.05 -1.33 17.04
CA PHE A 124 -15.75 -1.93 16.73
C PHE A 124 -15.54 -3.32 17.36
N ASP A 125 -16.48 -3.82 18.18
CA ASP A 125 -16.35 -5.17 18.74
C ASP A 125 -16.28 -6.19 17.59
N ALA A 126 -15.34 -7.12 17.66
CA ALA A 126 -15.13 -8.14 16.62
C ALA A 126 -16.41 -8.97 16.33
N ASN A 127 -17.30 -9.12 17.31
CA ASN A 127 -18.57 -9.82 17.17
C ASN A 127 -19.66 -9.01 16.43
N VAL A 128 -19.48 -7.69 16.30
CA VAL A 128 -20.39 -6.78 15.60
C VAL A 128 -20.01 -6.65 14.12
N TYR A 129 -18.71 -6.67 13.81
CA TYR A 129 -18.17 -6.48 12.46
C TYR A 129 -17.81 -7.80 11.74
N ASN A 130 -18.78 -8.73 11.62
CA ASN A 130 -18.63 -9.93 10.78
C ASN A 130 -19.26 -9.71 9.39
N ALA A 131 -18.80 -8.69 8.67
CA ALA A 131 -19.26 -8.43 7.31
C ALA A 131 -18.75 -9.53 6.35
N GLN A 132 -19.59 -10.51 6.03
CA GLN A 132 -19.35 -11.40 4.90
C GLN A 132 -19.47 -10.59 3.61
N GLY A 133 -18.43 -10.62 2.77
CA GLY A 133 -18.41 -9.88 1.51
C GLY A 133 -19.62 -10.19 0.63
N GLY A 134 -20.33 -9.14 0.17
CA GLY A 134 -21.45 -9.24 -0.78
C GLY A 134 -22.86 -9.06 -0.21
N VAL A 135 -23.03 -8.96 1.12
CA VAL A 135 -24.36 -8.71 1.73
C VAL A 135 -24.58 -7.20 1.96
N LYS A 136 -25.80 -6.69 1.73
CA LYS A 136 -26.13 -5.26 1.94
C LYS A 136 -26.31 -4.85 3.41
N THR A 137 -26.58 -5.82 4.27
CA THR A 137 -26.91 -5.62 5.69
C THR A 137 -26.21 -6.66 6.55
N ALA A 138 -25.80 -6.28 7.76
CA ALA A 138 -25.31 -7.19 8.77
C ALA A 138 -26.31 -7.29 9.93
N THR A 139 -26.49 -8.49 10.46
CA THR A 139 -27.30 -8.72 11.66
C THR A 139 -26.38 -8.98 12.84
N ILE A 140 -26.39 -8.06 13.78
CA ILE A 140 -25.69 -8.12 15.05
C ILE A 140 -26.54 -8.96 15.99
N ARG A 141 -25.93 -9.95 16.63
CA ARG A 141 -26.57 -10.79 17.64
C ARG A 141 -25.97 -10.49 19.01
N PHE A 142 -26.82 -10.12 19.95
CA PHE A 142 -26.45 -9.83 21.32
C PHE A 142 -26.59 -11.09 22.17
N GLY A 143 -25.47 -11.69 22.58
CA GLY A 143 -25.41 -12.73 23.61
C GLY A 143 -25.79 -12.24 25.02
N LEU A 144 -25.63 -13.12 26.02
CA LEU A 144 -25.92 -12.80 27.43
C LEU A 144 -24.92 -11.76 27.99
N GLU A 145 -23.68 -11.79 27.52
CA GLU A 145 -22.60 -10.86 27.85
C GLU A 145 -22.82 -9.43 27.33
N HIS A 146 -23.86 -9.22 26.54
CA HIS A 146 -24.27 -7.92 26.02
C HIS A 146 -25.49 -7.35 26.78
N ALA A 147 -26.07 -8.10 27.72
CA ALA A 147 -27.17 -7.60 28.53
C ALA A 147 -26.68 -6.47 29.43
N TRP A 148 -27.47 -5.40 29.52
CA TRP A 148 -27.18 -4.33 30.46
C TRP A 148 -27.30 -4.86 31.89
N CYS A 149 -26.29 -4.57 32.71
CA CYS A 149 -26.21 -4.96 34.11
C CYS A 149 -25.47 -3.89 34.93
N ASP A 150 -25.35 -4.09 36.24
CA ASP A 150 -24.72 -3.14 37.16
C ASP A 150 -23.24 -2.84 36.82
N GLN A 151 -22.58 -3.73 36.06
CA GLN A 151 -21.18 -3.54 35.62
C GLN A 151 -21.06 -2.76 34.30
N THR A 152 -22.15 -2.59 33.55
CA THR A 152 -22.09 -2.04 32.18
C THR A 152 -21.50 -0.64 32.13
N LEU A 153 -21.82 0.24 33.09
CA LEU A 153 -21.28 1.59 33.13
C LEU A 153 -19.78 1.61 33.37
N ALA A 154 -19.30 0.77 34.31
CA ALA A 154 -17.88 0.61 34.57
C ALA A 154 -17.14 0.01 33.36
N ASP A 155 -17.78 -0.92 32.64
CA ASP A 155 -17.24 -1.47 31.39
C ASP A 155 -17.12 -0.44 30.28
N LEU A 156 -18.15 0.40 30.09
CA LEU A 156 -18.12 1.49 29.10
C LEU A 156 -16.95 2.45 29.39
N GLU A 157 -16.83 2.90 30.64
CA GLU A 157 -15.75 3.78 31.07
C GLU A 157 -14.37 3.14 30.90
N ARG A 158 -14.21 1.88 31.32
CA ARG A 158 -12.98 1.09 31.17
C ARG A 158 -12.57 0.99 29.70
N THR A 159 -13.49 0.66 28.80
CA THR A 159 -13.18 0.58 27.37
C THR A 159 -12.74 1.94 26.82
N LEU A 160 -13.38 3.04 27.22
CA LEU A 160 -12.97 4.37 26.76
C LEU A 160 -11.57 4.75 27.24
N ARG A 161 -11.19 4.37 28.47
CA ARG A 161 -9.83 4.57 28.97
C ARG A 161 -8.80 3.80 28.16
N VAL A 162 -9.07 2.52 27.87
CA VAL A 162 -8.20 1.69 26.99
C VAL A 162 -8.07 2.31 25.60
N GLY A 163 -9.18 2.76 25.01
CA GLY A 163 -9.18 3.43 23.70
C GLY A 163 -8.33 4.69 23.67
N ARG A 164 -8.43 5.51 24.73
CA ARG A 164 -7.56 6.69 24.89
C ARG A 164 -6.10 6.28 25.05
N ALA A 165 -5.81 5.28 25.87
CA ALA A 165 -4.44 4.80 26.08
C ALA A 165 -3.82 4.29 24.78
N LEU A 166 -4.59 3.58 23.94
CA LEU A 166 -4.17 3.17 22.60
C LEU A 166 -3.90 4.36 21.69
N LYS A 167 -4.81 5.35 21.66
CA LYS A 167 -4.65 6.56 20.83
C LYS A 167 -3.43 7.39 21.24
N ASN A 168 -3.10 7.40 22.52
CA ASN A 168 -1.99 8.16 23.09
C ASN A 168 -0.73 7.32 23.29
N ALA A 169 -0.71 6.08 22.79
CA ALA A 169 0.42 5.18 23.01
C ALA A 169 1.70 5.75 22.39
N TYR A 170 2.79 5.65 23.16
CA TYR A 170 4.12 6.10 22.76
C TYR A 170 5.12 4.94 22.74
N PRO A 171 6.30 5.09 22.09
CA PRO A 171 7.26 4.00 21.91
C PRO A 171 7.71 3.29 23.19
N GLN A 172 7.81 4.00 24.31
CA GLN A 172 8.21 3.46 25.62
C GLN A 172 7.03 3.02 26.50
N GLN A 173 5.79 3.09 26.00
CA GLN A 173 4.61 2.67 26.76
C GLN A 173 4.72 1.18 27.12
N ARG A 174 4.47 0.86 28.39
CA ARG A 174 4.43 -0.51 28.89
C ARG A 174 3.03 -1.10 28.72
N VAL A 175 2.98 -2.41 28.49
CA VAL A 175 1.74 -3.19 28.38
C VAL A 175 1.77 -4.30 29.42
N ALA A 176 0.71 -4.45 30.21
CA ALA A 176 0.61 -5.54 31.17
C ALA A 176 0.17 -6.81 30.44
N LEU A 177 0.81 -7.95 30.74
CA LEU A 177 0.39 -9.27 30.28
C LEU A 177 0.11 -10.12 31.51
N VAL A 178 -1.15 -10.48 31.72
CA VAL A 178 -1.59 -11.14 32.95
C VAL A 178 -2.56 -12.27 32.65
N ARG A 179 -2.57 -13.29 33.50
CA ARG A 179 -3.61 -14.33 33.44
C ARG A 179 -4.91 -13.80 34.05
N ALA A 180 -6.03 -14.09 33.40
CA ALA A 180 -7.37 -13.78 33.90
C ALA A 180 -8.31 -14.99 33.75
N GLY A 181 -9.49 -14.91 34.38
CA GLY A 181 -10.55 -15.93 34.24
C GLY A 181 -10.55 -17.07 35.27
N PRO A 182 -11.52 -17.99 35.17
CA PRO A 182 -11.79 -19.03 36.17
C PRO A 182 -10.69 -20.10 36.26
N ILE A 183 -10.75 -20.88 37.34
CA ILE A 183 -9.76 -21.89 37.73
C ILE A 183 -9.71 -23.03 36.69
N ALA A 184 -8.82 -22.94 35.70
CA ALA A 184 -8.43 -24.07 34.85
C ALA A 184 -7.77 -25.19 35.68
N PRO A 185 -7.56 -26.41 35.16
CA PRO A 185 -6.75 -27.41 35.86
C PRO A 185 -5.39 -26.82 36.28
N VAL A 186 -4.98 -27.01 37.54
CA VAL A 186 -3.79 -26.37 38.14
C VAL A 186 -2.54 -26.51 37.27
N ARG A 187 -2.36 -27.66 36.61
CA ARG A 187 -1.24 -27.91 35.70
C ARG A 187 -1.20 -26.94 34.52
N ARG A 188 -2.35 -26.61 33.92
CA ARG A 188 -2.44 -25.69 32.79
C ARG A 188 -2.21 -24.25 33.24
N GLN A 189 -2.73 -23.88 34.42
CA GLN A 189 -2.47 -22.57 35.01
C GLN A 189 -0.97 -22.34 35.21
N PHE A 190 -0.28 -23.31 35.81
CA PHE A 190 1.16 -23.21 36.04
C PHE A 190 1.94 -23.04 34.73
N ALA A 191 1.59 -23.80 33.68
CA ALA A 191 2.23 -23.67 32.37
C ALA A 191 1.99 -22.29 31.73
N VAL A 192 0.79 -21.73 31.87
CA VAL A 192 0.46 -20.38 31.37
C VAL A 192 1.20 -19.31 32.17
N ASP A 193 1.19 -19.40 33.51
CA ASP A 193 1.88 -18.43 34.38
C ASP A 193 3.40 -18.45 34.15
N ASP A 194 4.01 -19.63 33.99
CA ASP A 194 5.43 -19.79 33.65
C ASP A 194 5.75 -19.20 32.27
N ALA A 195 4.91 -19.46 31.26
CA ALA A 195 5.07 -18.90 29.92
C ALA A 195 4.94 -17.36 29.92
N ILE A 196 3.97 -16.80 30.65
CA ILE A 196 3.78 -15.35 30.80
C ILE A 196 5.01 -14.73 31.49
N ALA A 197 5.48 -15.31 32.59
CA ALA A 197 6.66 -14.82 33.30
C ALA A 197 7.90 -14.84 32.39
N ALA A 198 8.09 -15.93 31.64
CA ALA A 198 9.18 -16.03 30.67
C ALA A 198 9.07 -14.97 29.56
N ILE A 199 7.87 -14.68 29.06
CA ILE A 199 7.66 -13.64 28.05
C ILE A 199 7.96 -12.24 28.60
N ILE A 200 7.49 -11.91 29.80
CA ILE A 200 7.73 -10.61 30.44
C ILE A 200 9.24 -10.36 30.63
N ASN A 201 10.00 -11.39 31.01
CA ASN A 201 11.45 -11.28 31.18
C ASN A 201 12.19 -11.03 29.86
N GLU A 202 11.65 -11.49 28.73
CA GLU A 202 12.28 -11.40 27.41
C GLU A 202 11.89 -10.14 26.62
N VAL A 203 10.75 -9.54 26.95
CA VAL A 203 10.13 -8.43 26.22
C VAL A 203 10.05 -7.19 27.13
N PRO A 204 11.04 -6.26 27.07
CA PRO A 204 11.17 -5.17 28.04
C PRO A 204 9.99 -4.20 28.15
N CYS A 205 9.16 -4.09 27.10
CA CYS A 205 7.96 -3.26 27.14
C CYS A 205 6.78 -3.93 27.86
N LEU A 206 6.94 -5.14 28.41
CA LEU A 206 5.90 -5.83 29.16
C LEU A 206 6.08 -5.73 30.68
N THR A 207 4.99 -5.98 31.40
CA THR A 207 4.97 -6.09 32.86
C THR A 207 3.90 -7.08 33.32
N GLY A 208 4.10 -7.71 34.47
CA GLY A 208 3.05 -8.46 35.16
C GLY A 208 2.21 -7.60 36.10
N ASP A 209 2.65 -6.37 36.37
CA ASP A 209 1.96 -5.45 37.29
C ASP A 209 0.90 -4.63 36.54
N ARG A 210 -0.37 -4.92 36.82
CA ARG A 210 -1.53 -4.20 36.27
C ARG A 210 -1.52 -2.72 36.65
N LYS A 211 -0.94 -2.35 37.81
CA LYS A 211 -0.90 -0.96 38.30
C LYS A 211 0.20 -0.13 37.65
N ALA A 212 1.13 -0.76 36.93
CA ALA A 212 2.26 -0.10 36.31
C ALA A 212 2.00 0.37 34.87
N VAL A 213 0.75 0.29 34.39
CA VAL A 213 0.38 0.64 33.00
C VAL A 213 -0.89 1.48 32.95
N ASP A 214 -0.98 2.33 31.92
CA ASP A 214 -2.15 3.18 31.66
C ASP A 214 -3.27 2.37 30.97
N ASP A 215 -3.88 1.44 31.70
CA ASP A 215 -5.01 0.60 31.27
C ASP A 215 -4.73 -0.38 30.10
N LEU A 216 -3.52 -0.39 29.53
CA LEU A 216 -3.12 -1.36 28.51
C LEU A 216 -2.80 -2.74 29.12
N ILE A 217 -3.85 -3.49 29.43
CA ILE A 217 -3.78 -4.80 30.07
C ILE A 217 -4.27 -5.88 29.11
N ILE A 218 -3.36 -6.76 28.69
CA ILE A 218 -3.67 -7.95 27.92
C ILE A 218 -3.90 -9.10 28.88
N ASP A 219 -5.15 -9.53 28.96
CA ASP A 219 -5.59 -10.67 29.74
C ASP A 219 -5.44 -11.96 28.93
N VAL A 220 -4.85 -12.99 29.52
CA VAL A 220 -4.77 -14.36 28.99
C VAL A 220 -5.76 -15.21 29.75
N GLU A 221 -6.84 -15.58 29.08
CA GLU A 221 -7.97 -16.30 29.65
C GLU A 221 -8.02 -17.74 29.16
N ASP A 222 -8.32 -18.68 30.06
CA ASP A 222 -8.64 -20.05 29.67
C ASP A 222 -10.11 -20.13 29.22
N HIS A 223 -10.38 -20.84 28.13
CA HIS A 223 -11.73 -21.15 27.70
C HIS A 223 -11.81 -22.58 27.15
N ALA A 224 -13.03 -23.06 26.90
CA ALA A 224 -13.31 -24.47 26.62
C ALA A 224 -12.50 -25.11 25.46
N LEU A 225 -11.98 -24.31 24.52
CA LEU A 225 -11.29 -24.78 23.32
C LEU A 225 -9.81 -24.35 23.24
N GLY A 226 -9.28 -23.65 24.24
CA GLY A 226 -7.99 -22.99 24.06
C GLY A 226 -7.66 -21.93 25.10
N LEU A 227 -6.80 -21.00 24.71
CA LEU A 227 -6.53 -19.78 25.44
C LEU A 227 -6.98 -18.60 24.59
N ARG A 228 -7.42 -17.54 25.24
CA ARG A 228 -7.77 -16.27 24.61
C ARG A 228 -6.87 -15.18 25.17
N MET A 229 -6.11 -14.53 24.31
CA MET A 229 -5.51 -13.24 24.64
C MET A 229 -6.51 -12.14 24.34
N ARG A 230 -6.68 -11.17 25.23
CA ARG A 230 -7.66 -10.10 25.07
C ARG A 230 -7.15 -8.77 25.63
N LEU A 231 -7.24 -7.71 24.83
CA LEU A 231 -7.16 -6.32 25.30
C LEU A 231 -8.56 -5.73 25.31
N ASP A 232 -9.22 -5.87 26.46
CA ASP A 232 -10.61 -5.46 26.68
C ASP A 232 -11.55 -5.86 25.54
N ARG A 233 -12.14 -4.88 24.84
CA ARG A 233 -13.09 -5.04 23.74
C ARG A 233 -12.45 -4.75 22.36
N TYR A 234 -11.22 -4.22 22.35
CA TYR A 234 -10.53 -3.78 21.13
C TYR A 234 -9.90 -4.92 20.33
N ALA A 235 -9.35 -5.92 21.01
CA ALA A 235 -8.68 -7.02 20.33
C ALA A 235 -8.76 -8.32 21.12
N SER A 236 -8.91 -9.42 20.39
CA SER A 236 -8.78 -10.77 20.93
C SER A 236 -8.06 -11.67 19.93
N VAL A 237 -7.20 -12.55 20.42
CA VAL A 237 -6.57 -13.61 19.63
C VAL A 237 -6.82 -14.94 20.33
N GLU A 238 -7.42 -15.87 19.61
CA GLU A 238 -7.69 -17.23 20.10
C GLU A 238 -6.51 -18.14 19.76
N ILE A 239 -6.13 -18.97 20.72
CA ILE A 239 -5.07 -19.97 20.62
C ILE A 239 -5.72 -21.33 20.88
N ALA A 240 -5.99 -22.07 19.80
CA ALA A 240 -6.65 -23.37 19.89
C ALA A 240 -5.70 -24.43 20.46
N GLU A 241 -6.14 -25.10 21.53
CA GLU A 241 -5.45 -26.27 22.12
C GLU A 241 -3.92 -26.19 22.17
N PRO A 242 -3.33 -25.22 22.91
CA PRO A 242 -1.89 -25.01 22.90
C PRO A 242 -1.14 -26.23 23.44
N ASP A 243 -0.13 -26.70 22.71
CA ASP A 243 0.83 -27.68 23.23
C ASP A 243 1.61 -27.02 24.38
N PRO A 244 1.61 -27.58 25.61
CA PRO A 244 2.39 -27.05 26.71
C PRO A 244 3.86 -26.80 26.38
N SER A 245 4.46 -27.58 25.46
CA SER A 245 5.85 -27.38 25.05
C SER A 245 6.06 -26.18 24.10
N ALA A 246 5.02 -25.79 23.37
CA ALA A 246 5.02 -24.69 22.39
C ALA A 246 4.33 -23.41 22.91
N LEU A 247 3.69 -23.47 24.08
CA LEU A 247 2.83 -22.43 24.63
C LEU A 247 3.48 -21.03 24.67
N LYS A 248 4.75 -20.93 25.07
CA LYS A 248 5.51 -19.66 25.05
C LYS A 248 5.55 -19.05 23.65
N GLY A 249 5.82 -19.88 22.64
CA GLY A 249 5.87 -19.47 21.24
C GLY A 249 4.50 -18.98 20.76
N GLU A 250 3.45 -19.77 20.99
CA GLU A 250 2.09 -19.43 20.57
C GLU A 250 1.57 -18.13 21.21
N LEU A 251 1.79 -17.96 22.51
CA LEU A 251 1.46 -16.70 23.21
C LEU A 251 2.24 -15.53 22.62
N LEU A 252 3.54 -15.69 22.36
CA LEU A 252 4.36 -14.58 21.86
C LEU A 252 4.01 -14.19 20.42
N TYR A 253 3.74 -15.15 19.52
CA TYR A 253 3.25 -14.86 18.17
C TYR A 253 1.86 -14.20 18.17
N SER A 254 0.99 -14.64 19.08
CA SER A 254 -0.35 -14.06 19.27
C SER A 254 -0.26 -12.63 19.83
N LEU A 255 0.68 -12.39 20.75
CA LEU A 255 0.99 -11.07 21.28
C LEU A 255 1.45 -10.12 20.17
N VAL A 256 2.40 -10.54 19.34
CA VAL A 256 2.89 -9.73 18.21
C VAL A 256 1.75 -9.36 17.26
N THR A 257 0.89 -10.33 16.95
CA THR A 257 -0.30 -10.12 16.10
C THR A 257 -1.24 -9.10 16.71
N MET A 258 -1.55 -9.23 17.99
CA MET A 258 -2.43 -8.31 18.72
C MET A 258 -1.86 -6.90 18.79
N LEU A 259 -0.61 -6.75 19.26
CA LEU A 259 0.06 -5.44 19.39
C LEU A 259 0.12 -4.73 18.04
N ARG A 260 0.46 -5.44 16.96
CA ARG A 260 0.49 -4.85 15.62
C ARG A 260 -0.90 -4.40 15.15
N GLY A 261 -1.93 -5.22 15.38
CA GLY A 261 -3.32 -4.90 15.02
C GLY A 261 -3.88 -3.68 15.77
N LEU A 262 -3.36 -3.43 16.97
CA LEU A 262 -3.69 -2.28 17.82
C LEU A 262 -2.89 -1.01 17.51
N GLY A 263 -1.98 -1.04 16.52
CA GLY A 263 -1.11 0.10 16.21
C GLY A 263 0.11 0.27 17.13
N LEU A 264 0.34 -0.67 18.06
CA LEU A 264 1.48 -0.69 18.98
C LEU A 264 2.73 -1.26 18.28
N HIS A 265 3.16 -0.62 17.18
CA HIS A 265 4.17 -1.16 16.27
C HIS A 265 5.55 -1.37 16.91
N VAL A 266 5.97 -0.46 17.81
CA VAL A 266 7.25 -0.56 18.50
C VAL A 266 7.27 -1.77 19.44
N GLN A 267 6.20 -1.94 20.24
CA GLN A 267 6.04 -3.07 21.14
C GLN A 267 5.94 -4.39 20.36
N ALA A 268 5.22 -4.39 19.24
CA ALA A 268 5.13 -5.55 18.34
C ALA A 268 6.51 -5.93 17.76
N GLU A 269 7.34 -4.95 17.36
CA GLU A 269 8.71 -5.20 16.89
C GLU A 269 9.57 -5.82 17.99
N VAL A 270 9.54 -5.26 19.22
CA VAL A 270 10.31 -5.79 20.36
C VAL A 270 9.90 -7.23 20.68
N ALA A 271 8.60 -7.53 20.69
CA ALA A 271 8.10 -8.89 20.87
C ALA A 271 8.54 -9.83 19.73
N ALA A 272 8.49 -9.38 18.47
CA ALA A 272 8.96 -10.17 17.32
C ALA A 272 10.48 -10.44 17.36
N ARG A 273 11.27 -9.50 17.87
CA ARG A 273 12.71 -9.73 18.12
C ARG A 273 12.94 -10.76 19.23
N ALA A 274 12.08 -10.81 20.25
CA ALA A 274 12.15 -11.87 21.26
C ALA A 274 11.83 -13.24 20.65
N VAL A 275 10.83 -13.34 19.76
CA VAL A 275 10.55 -14.57 18.98
C VAL A 275 11.82 -15.03 18.25
N LEU A 276 12.45 -14.12 17.50
CA LEU A 276 13.64 -14.43 16.71
C LEU A 276 14.83 -14.84 17.59
N ARG A 277 15.16 -14.07 18.64
CA ARG A 277 16.28 -14.36 19.55
C ARG A 277 16.16 -15.72 20.24
N GLN A 278 14.93 -16.11 20.56
CA GLN A 278 14.61 -17.38 21.23
C GLN A 278 14.42 -18.54 20.23
N ASN A 279 14.60 -18.29 18.93
CA ASN A 279 14.39 -19.24 17.84
C ASN A 279 13.03 -19.96 17.90
N LEU A 280 11.98 -19.21 18.27
CA LEU A 280 10.62 -19.75 18.39
C LEU A 280 9.95 -19.79 17.02
N THR A 281 9.29 -20.89 16.71
CA THR A 281 8.54 -21.09 15.46
C THR A 281 7.06 -21.32 15.75
N THR A 282 6.21 -21.10 14.74
CA THR A 282 4.79 -21.47 14.79
C THR A 282 4.38 -22.16 13.50
N MET A 283 3.46 -23.12 13.62
CA MET A 283 2.83 -23.78 12.47
C MET A 283 1.79 -22.87 11.80
N GLU A 284 1.28 -21.87 12.52
CA GLU A 284 0.27 -20.95 12.02
C GLU A 284 0.92 -19.84 11.17
N ARG A 285 0.98 -20.09 9.86
CA ARG A 285 1.64 -19.21 8.89
C ARG A 285 1.12 -17.78 8.89
N SER A 286 -0.14 -17.55 9.29
CA SER A 286 -0.71 -16.21 9.38
C SER A 286 -0.12 -15.42 10.55
N LEU A 287 0.11 -16.05 11.70
CA LEU A 287 0.79 -15.44 12.84
C LEU A 287 2.27 -15.19 12.54
N ALA A 288 2.96 -16.17 11.95
CA ALA A 288 4.36 -16.02 11.54
C ALA A 288 4.55 -14.83 10.60
N ALA A 289 3.67 -14.67 9.61
CA ALA A 289 3.79 -13.60 8.64
C ALA A 289 3.51 -12.21 9.26
N ARG A 290 2.59 -12.10 10.24
CA ARG A 290 2.39 -10.87 11.00
C ARG A 290 3.61 -10.52 11.87
N ALA A 291 4.29 -11.52 12.42
CA ALA A 291 5.53 -11.30 13.16
C ALA A 291 6.67 -10.84 12.25
N VAL A 292 6.80 -11.41 11.05
CA VAL A 292 7.72 -10.89 10.01
C VAL A 292 7.39 -9.44 9.66
N ALA A 293 6.11 -9.09 9.52
CA ALA A 293 5.68 -7.73 9.25
C ALA A 293 6.00 -6.74 10.38
N ALA A 294 6.02 -7.20 11.64
CA ALA A 294 6.44 -6.38 12.77
C ALA A 294 7.93 -6.00 12.71
N LEU A 295 8.76 -6.77 12.00
CA LEU A 295 10.19 -6.50 11.79
C LEU A 295 10.47 -5.70 10.51
N ALA A 296 9.49 -4.98 9.93
CA ALA A 296 9.66 -4.28 8.65
C ALA A 296 10.74 -3.18 8.63
N SER A 297 11.16 -2.69 9.80
CA SER A 297 12.28 -1.76 9.99
C SER A 297 13.65 -2.43 9.84
N ASP A 298 13.72 -3.77 9.97
CA ASP A 298 14.93 -4.58 9.92
C ASP A 298 14.71 -5.78 8.99
N PRO A 299 14.91 -5.59 7.66
CA PRO A 299 14.58 -6.61 6.69
C PRO A 299 15.44 -7.88 6.84
N MET A 300 16.64 -7.81 7.42
CA MET A 300 17.45 -9.00 7.66
C MET A 300 16.82 -9.88 8.75
N ALA A 301 16.42 -9.28 9.88
CA ALA A 301 15.70 -9.99 10.94
C ALA A 301 14.34 -10.51 10.44
N ALA A 302 13.61 -9.72 9.65
CA ALA A 302 12.35 -10.15 9.04
C ALA A 302 12.54 -11.36 8.10
N CYS A 303 13.62 -11.36 7.30
CA CYS A 303 13.96 -12.46 6.40
C CYS A 303 14.30 -13.73 7.18
N GLU A 304 15.14 -13.62 8.21
CA GLU A 304 15.52 -14.73 9.07
C GLU A 304 14.29 -15.37 9.74
N LEU A 305 13.41 -14.55 10.32
CA LEU A 305 12.17 -15.02 10.93
C LEU A 305 11.22 -15.68 9.90
N ALA A 306 11.15 -15.15 8.69
CA ALA A 306 10.36 -15.75 7.61
C ALA A 306 10.93 -17.12 7.19
N ILE A 307 12.25 -17.27 7.19
CA ILE A 307 12.92 -18.53 6.85
C ILE A 307 12.71 -19.56 7.96
N SER A 308 12.92 -19.19 9.22
CA SER A 308 12.76 -20.10 10.38
C SER A 308 11.34 -20.65 10.52
N ASN A 309 10.32 -19.86 10.15
CA ASN A 309 8.92 -20.29 10.11
C ASN A 309 8.49 -20.97 8.80
N GLY A 310 9.43 -21.28 7.90
CA GLY A 310 9.13 -21.96 6.65
C GLY A 310 8.23 -21.15 5.71
N ILE A 311 8.12 -19.82 5.85
CA ILE A 311 7.29 -18.99 4.95
C ILE A 311 7.78 -19.13 3.50
N HIS A 312 9.09 -19.17 3.30
CA HIS A 312 9.75 -19.43 2.01
C HIS A 312 9.36 -20.77 1.35
N GLN A 313 8.83 -21.73 2.11
CA GLN A 313 8.51 -23.07 1.65
C GLN A 313 7.15 -23.21 0.97
N GLN A 314 6.35 -22.15 0.84
CA GLN A 314 5.07 -22.20 0.11
C GLN A 314 4.72 -20.82 -0.42
N GLN A 315 4.41 -20.70 -1.72
CA GLN A 315 4.09 -19.41 -2.35
C GLN A 315 2.61 -19.07 -2.19
N ASP A 316 2.23 -18.73 -0.97
CA ASP A 316 0.89 -18.32 -0.54
C ASP A 316 0.85 -16.80 -0.19
N PRO A 317 -0.27 -16.26 0.33
CA PRO A 317 -0.32 -14.85 0.74
C PRO A 317 0.73 -14.46 1.79
N SER A 318 1.09 -15.36 2.71
CA SER A 318 2.16 -15.10 3.69
C SER A 318 3.52 -14.92 3.03
N TRP A 319 3.84 -15.74 2.02
CA TRP A 319 5.06 -15.57 1.22
C TRP A 319 5.07 -14.26 0.45
N ALA A 320 3.95 -13.92 -0.18
CA ALA A 320 3.85 -12.68 -0.96
C ALA A 320 4.02 -11.45 -0.07
N MET A 321 3.40 -11.46 1.12
CA MET A 321 3.56 -10.41 2.11
C MET A 321 5.02 -10.30 2.58
N ALA A 322 5.65 -11.41 2.98
CA ALA A 322 7.04 -11.42 3.43
C ALA A 322 7.98 -10.87 2.36
N TYR A 323 7.90 -11.37 1.12
CA TYR A 323 8.70 -10.85 0.02
C TYR A 323 8.46 -9.35 -0.21
N HIS A 324 7.19 -8.91 -0.24
CA HIS A 324 6.86 -7.52 -0.51
C HIS A 324 7.44 -6.59 0.57
N LEU A 325 7.32 -6.97 1.83
CA LEU A 325 7.91 -6.27 2.96
C LEU A 325 9.43 -6.16 2.82
N LEU A 326 10.13 -7.23 2.45
CA LEU A 326 11.59 -7.21 2.28
C LEU A 326 12.03 -6.26 1.15
N VAL A 327 11.29 -6.23 0.03
CA VAL A 327 11.61 -5.35 -1.10
C VAL A 327 11.29 -3.88 -0.82
N LYS A 328 10.24 -3.62 -0.04
CA LYS A 328 9.74 -2.27 0.28
C LYS A 328 10.10 -1.79 1.68
N ALA A 329 11.00 -2.48 2.37
CA ALA A 329 11.40 -2.14 3.72
C ALA A 329 11.95 -0.72 3.80
N ARG A 330 11.66 -0.02 4.91
CA ARG A 330 12.16 1.33 5.22
C ARG A 330 13.62 1.27 5.72
N ALA A 331 14.47 0.56 5.00
CA ALA A 331 15.88 0.37 5.29
C ALA A 331 16.72 0.79 4.07
N PRO A 332 18.06 0.98 4.20
CA PRO A 332 18.91 1.26 3.06
C PRO A 332 18.71 0.22 1.95
N LYS A 333 18.55 0.67 0.70
CA LYS A 333 18.20 -0.21 -0.44
C LYS A 333 19.08 -1.45 -0.55
N ALA A 334 20.38 -1.33 -0.24
CA ALA A 334 21.32 -2.45 -0.26
C ALA A 334 20.97 -3.56 0.75
N VAL A 335 20.53 -3.19 1.96
CA VAL A 335 20.15 -4.14 3.02
C VAL A 335 18.84 -4.83 2.66
N SER A 336 17.83 -4.07 2.21
CA SER A 336 16.55 -4.61 1.71
C SER A 336 16.77 -5.59 0.54
N ALA A 337 17.65 -5.21 -0.40
CA ALA A 337 18.04 -6.05 -1.53
C ALA A 337 18.69 -7.36 -1.08
N GLN A 338 19.64 -7.29 -0.15
CA GLN A 338 20.32 -8.45 0.40
C GLN A 338 19.34 -9.42 1.08
N ALA A 339 18.44 -8.90 1.93
CA ALA A 339 17.44 -9.69 2.61
C ALA A 339 16.48 -10.38 1.63
N ALA A 340 15.96 -9.65 0.63
CA ALA A 340 15.08 -10.21 -0.39
C ALA A 340 15.79 -11.29 -1.24
N GLN A 341 17.07 -11.07 -1.59
CA GLN A 341 17.86 -12.07 -2.31
C GLN A 341 18.08 -13.33 -1.47
N TRP A 342 18.36 -13.20 -0.18
CA TRP A 342 18.49 -14.34 0.74
C TRP A 342 17.19 -15.15 0.81
N PHE A 343 16.05 -14.48 1.04
CA PHE A 343 14.73 -15.13 1.08
C PHE A 343 14.42 -15.90 -0.21
N CYS A 344 14.71 -15.31 -1.38
CA CYS A 344 14.50 -15.97 -2.66
C CYS A 344 15.45 -17.15 -2.92
N ARG A 345 16.71 -17.08 -2.44
CA ARG A 345 17.66 -18.20 -2.54
C ARG A 345 17.18 -19.39 -1.72
N GLU A 346 16.69 -19.18 -0.50
CA GLU A 346 16.09 -20.25 0.31
C GLU A 346 14.81 -20.80 -0.32
N THR A 347 13.95 -19.93 -0.85
CA THR A 347 12.76 -20.34 -1.63
C THR A 347 13.16 -21.25 -2.80
N LEU A 348 14.25 -20.93 -3.50
CA LEU A 348 14.75 -21.70 -4.65
C LEU A 348 15.38 -23.03 -4.21
N ALA A 349 16.16 -23.03 -3.13
CA ALA A 349 16.76 -24.24 -2.56
C ALA A 349 15.68 -25.24 -2.17
N HIS A 350 14.64 -24.78 -1.46
CA HIS A 350 13.50 -25.61 -1.11
C HIS A 350 12.74 -26.11 -2.36
N ALA A 351 12.49 -25.24 -3.36
CA ALA A 351 11.81 -25.65 -4.59
C ALA A 351 12.57 -26.77 -5.34
N ARG A 352 13.90 -26.70 -5.41
CA ARG A 352 14.75 -27.76 -5.96
C ARG A 352 14.63 -29.07 -5.17
N ALA A 353 14.67 -28.98 -3.85
CA ALA A 353 14.54 -30.14 -2.97
C ALA A 353 13.20 -30.87 -3.15
N THR A 354 12.13 -30.17 -3.54
CA THR A 354 10.83 -30.82 -3.83
C THR A 354 10.79 -31.64 -5.13
N GLY A 355 11.80 -31.50 -6.01
CA GLY A 355 11.86 -32.21 -7.28
C GLY A 355 10.76 -31.84 -8.29
N LYS A 356 10.06 -30.71 -8.10
CA LYS A 356 8.96 -30.25 -8.97
C LYS A 356 9.42 -29.14 -9.93
N PRO A 357 9.68 -29.42 -11.23
CA PRO A 357 10.26 -28.44 -12.16
C PRO A 357 9.40 -27.18 -12.36
N GLU A 358 8.07 -27.32 -12.38
CA GLU A 358 7.11 -26.22 -12.47
C GLU A 358 7.33 -25.17 -11.36
N ARG A 359 7.53 -25.67 -10.14
CA ARG A 359 7.73 -24.84 -8.94
C ARG A 359 9.07 -24.13 -8.97
N GLU A 360 10.14 -24.85 -9.31
CA GLU A 360 11.47 -24.25 -9.49
C GLU A 360 11.44 -23.16 -10.58
N ALA A 361 10.77 -23.42 -11.70
CA ALA A 361 10.63 -22.47 -12.80
C ALA A 361 9.93 -21.17 -12.36
N LEU A 362 8.88 -21.26 -11.54
CA LEU A 362 8.19 -20.09 -10.99
C LEU A 362 9.09 -19.30 -10.03
N VAL A 363 9.78 -19.97 -9.11
CA VAL A 363 10.67 -19.28 -8.16
C VAL A 363 11.81 -18.57 -8.89
N ARG A 364 12.40 -19.20 -9.91
CA ARG A 364 13.43 -18.57 -10.76
C ARG A 364 12.90 -17.35 -11.49
N ASN A 365 11.67 -17.40 -11.98
CA ASN A 365 11.04 -16.24 -12.62
C ASN A 365 10.84 -15.08 -11.63
N ASN A 366 10.38 -15.38 -10.41
CA ASN A 366 10.20 -14.35 -9.37
C ASN A 366 11.55 -13.74 -8.92
N LEU A 367 12.58 -14.58 -8.75
CA LEU A 367 13.94 -14.11 -8.44
C LEU A 367 14.53 -13.24 -9.57
N ALA A 368 14.30 -13.61 -10.83
CA ALA A 368 14.71 -12.74 -11.94
C ALA A 368 14.03 -11.37 -11.86
N ASN A 369 12.73 -11.31 -11.56
CA ASN A 369 12.01 -10.05 -11.41
C ASN A 369 12.52 -9.20 -10.24
N LEU A 370 12.91 -9.83 -9.13
CA LEU A 370 13.61 -9.14 -8.04
C LEU A 370 14.89 -8.48 -8.55
N LEU A 371 15.77 -9.26 -9.18
CA LEU A 371 17.08 -8.81 -9.66
C LEU A 371 16.96 -7.69 -10.71
N ILE A 372 15.96 -7.78 -11.60
CA ILE A 372 15.64 -6.70 -12.55
C ILE A 372 15.24 -5.42 -11.83
N GLY A 373 14.40 -5.53 -10.78
CA GLY A 373 13.93 -4.38 -10.00
C GLY A 373 15.03 -3.73 -9.14
N LEU A 374 16.05 -4.50 -8.74
CA LEU A 374 17.21 -3.98 -8.01
C LEU A 374 18.19 -3.22 -8.93
N GLY A 375 18.27 -3.60 -10.20
CA GLY A 375 19.24 -3.06 -11.17
C GLY A 375 20.67 -3.57 -10.94
N GLY A 376 21.51 -3.57 -11.98
CA GLY A 376 22.92 -4.01 -11.89
C GLY A 376 23.13 -5.53 -11.79
N HIS A 377 22.06 -6.31 -11.82
CA HIS A 377 22.06 -7.77 -11.74
C HIS A 377 21.57 -8.45 -13.04
N GLU A 378 21.71 -7.79 -14.19
CA GLU A 378 21.09 -8.22 -15.44
C GLU A 378 21.56 -9.59 -15.90
N ARG A 379 22.86 -9.91 -15.69
CA ARG A 379 23.42 -11.22 -16.05
C ARG A 379 22.82 -12.35 -15.20
N GLU A 380 22.65 -12.12 -13.90
CA GLU A 380 22.06 -13.09 -12.97
C GLU A 380 20.56 -13.26 -13.26
N ALA A 381 19.84 -12.16 -13.49
CA ALA A 381 18.43 -12.19 -13.90
C ALA A 381 18.24 -13.01 -15.19
N LEU A 382 19.06 -12.77 -16.23
CA LEU A 382 19.02 -13.56 -17.47
C LEU A 382 19.32 -15.04 -17.23
N HIS A 383 20.27 -15.37 -16.35
CA HIS A 383 20.54 -16.76 -15.98
C HIS A 383 19.28 -17.43 -15.40
N HIS A 384 18.59 -16.76 -14.48
CA HIS A 384 17.36 -17.28 -13.88
C HIS A 384 16.21 -17.39 -14.89
N LEU A 385 15.99 -16.40 -15.76
CA LEU A 385 14.99 -16.49 -16.84
C LEU A 385 15.30 -17.64 -17.80
N ASN A 386 16.56 -17.81 -18.21
CA ASN A 386 16.97 -18.93 -19.07
C ASN A 386 16.71 -20.28 -18.41
N ALA A 387 17.04 -20.41 -17.13
CA ALA A 387 16.77 -21.64 -16.39
C ALA A 387 15.26 -21.89 -16.22
N ALA A 388 14.48 -20.85 -15.94
CA ALA A 388 13.02 -20.94 -15.81
C ALA A 388 12.36 -21.43 -17.11
N ARG A 389 12.74 -20.88 -18.28
CA ARG A 389 12.17 -21.35 -19.57
C ARG A 389 12.61 -22.75 -19.97
N ARG A 390 13.77 -23.23 -19.51
CA ARG A 390 14.22 -24.62 -19.77
C ARG A 390 13.37 -25.61 -18.98
N LEU A 391 13.09 -25.29 -17.72
CA LEU A 391 12.22 -26.09 -16.86
C LEU A 391 10.75 -26.02 -17.30
N ARG A 392 10.30 -24.87 -17.81
CA ARG A 392 8.94 -24.65 -18.31
C ARG A 392 8.93 -23.93 -19.68
N PRO A 393 9.03 -24.66 -20.79
CA PRO A 393 9.08 -24.09 -22.14
C PRO A 393 7.88 -23.20 -22.50
N ALA A 394 6.71 -23.45 -21.89
CA ALA A 394 5.50 -22.65 -22.08
C ALA A 394 5.69 -21.16 -21.74
N TYR A 395 6.68 -20.78 -20.94
CA TYR A 395 6.99 -19.37 -20.67
C TYR A 395 7.34 -18.58 -21.94
N MET A 396 7.93 -19.19 -22.96
CA MET A 396 8.23 -18.52 -24.23
C MET A 396 6.97 -18.16 -25.04
N ARG A 397 5.80 -18.65 -24.64
CA ARG A 397 4.51 -18.26 -25.21
C ARG A 397 3.81 -17.15 -24.43
N ALA A 398 4.26 -16.83 -23.22
CA ALA A 398 3.65 -15.82 -22.38
C ALA A 398 4.25 -14.43 -22.67
N ASP A 399 3.39 -13.47 -23.00
CA ASP A 399 3.72 -12.06 -23.28
C ASP A 399 4.54 -11.44 -22.15
N TYR A 400 4.10 -11.58 -20.90
CA TYR A 400 4.80 -10.99 -19.75
C TYR A 400 6.24 -11.51 -19.59
N PHE A 401 6.49 -12.78 -19.92
CA PHE A 401 7.80 -13.39 -19.73
C PHE A 401 8.79 -12.88 -20.79
N LEU A 402 8.29 -12.66 -22.00
CA LEU A 402 9.05 -12.01 -23.07
C LEU A 402 9.36 -10.56 -22.68
N VAL A 403 8.41 -9.85 -22.06
CA VAL A 403 8.66 -8.50 -21.51
C VAL A 403 9.74 -8.53 -20.43
N ASP A 404 9.72 -9.49 -19.50
CA ASP A 404 10.72 -9.62 -18.44
C ASP A 404 12.14 -9.87 -19.03
N ILE A 405 12.27 -10.72 -20.06
CA ILE A 405 13.53 -10.90 -20.81
C ILE A 405 13.94 -9.61 -21.53
N GLY A 406 13.01 -8.99 -22.25
CA GLY A 406 13.24 -7.75 -22.99
C GLY A 406 13.77 -6.65 -22.08
N ARG A 407 13.17 -6.47 -20.90
CA ARG A 407 13.59 -5.52 -19.87
C ARG A 407 15.00 -5.79 -19.36
N THR A 408 15.30 -7.06 -19.10
CA THR A 408 16.63 -7.44 -18.64
C THR A 408 17.70 -7.14 -19.70
N LEU A 409 17.42 -7.44 -20.97
CA LEU A 409 18.32 -7.12 -22.08
C LEU A 409 18.46 -5.62 -22.31
N PHE A 410 17.37 -4.87 -22.18
CA PHE A 410 17.38 -3.42 -22.32
C PHE A 410 18.29 -2.78 -21.28
N ASN A 411 18.13 -3.15 -20.00
CA ASN A 411 18.97 -2.67 -18.90
C ASN A 411 20.45 -3.06 -19.09
N ALA A 412 20.71 -4.23 -19.69
CA ALA A 412 22.07 -4.67 -20.04
C ALA A 412 22.66 -3.93 -21.26
N GLY A 413 21.94 -2.97 -21.85
CA GLY A 413 22.33 -2.25 -23.06
C GLY A 413 22.30 -3.10 -24.34
N ARG A 414 21.55 -4.21 -24.34
CA ARG A 414 21.39 -5.13 -25.48
C ARG A 414 20.08 -4.82 -26.24
N TYR A 415 19.96 -3.58 -26.74
CA TYR A 415 18.72 -3.03 -27.28
C TYR A 415 18.12 -3.82 -28.44
N ARG A 416 18.93 -4.29 -29.40
CA ARG A 416 18.45 -5.16 -30.49
C ARG A 416 17.83 -6.46 -29.96
N GLY A 417 18.47 -7.08 -28.98
CA GLY A 417 17.93 -8.27 -28.32
C GLY A 417 16.62 -7.95 -27.60
N ALA A 418 16.57 -6.85 -26.85
CA ALA A 418 15.36 -6.41 -26.17
C ALA A 418 14.18 -6.18 -27.14
N ALA A 419 14.43 -5.50 -28.26
CA ALA A 419 13.42 -5.22 -29.29
C ALA A 419 12.81 -6.51 -29.87
N LEU A 420 13.60 -7.56 -30.09
CA LEU A 420 13.07 -8.85 -30.55
C LEU A 420 12.05 -9.44 -29.57
N PHE A 421 12.35 -9.39 -28.27
CA PHE A 421 11.45 -9.92 -27.23
C PHE A 421 10.21 -9.05 -27.04
N TYR A 422 10.35 -7.72 -27.06
CA TYR A 422 9.20 -6.82 -26.96
C TYR A 422 8.29 -6.90 -28.17
N ARG A 423 8.84 -7.05 -29.38
CA ARG A 423 8.05 -7.28 -30.61
C ARG A 423 7.23 -8.57 -30.48
N ALA A 424 7.88 -9.66 -30.10
CA ALA A 424 7.20 -10.92 -29.88
C ALA A 424 6.11 -10.81 -28.80
N ALA A 425 6.33 -10.05 -27.72
CA ALA A 425 5.30 -9.80 -26.71
C ALA A 425 4.12 -8.97 -27.28
N TYR A 426 4.42 -7.91 -28.03
CA TYR A 426 3.43 -7.01 -28.62
C TYR A 426 2.54 -7.71 -29.66
N GLU A 427 3.11 -8.59 -30.48
CA GLU A 427 2.36 -9.40 -31.45
C GLU A 427 1.36 -10.36 -30.80
N ARG A 428 1.58 -10.75 -29.53
CA ARG A 428 0.66 -11.60 -28.77
C ARG A 428 -0.43 -10.78 -28.09
N LYS A 429 -0.05 -9.61 -27.57
CA LYS A 429 -0.92 -8.71 -26.85
C LYS A 429 -0.52 -7.29 -27.22
N HIS A 430 -1.37 -6.62 -27.99
CA HIS A 430 -1.19 -5.23 -28.44
C HIS A 430 -1.34 -4.24 -27.26
N ASP A 431 -0.51 -4.41 -26.24
CA ASP A 431 -0.46 -3.63 -25.03
C ASP A 431 0.35 -2.36 -25.26
N ARG A 432 -0.23 -1.22 -24.90
CA ARG A 432 0.38 0.11 -25.05
C ARG A 432 1.74 0.22 -24.34
N GLY A 433 1.87 -0.35 -23.13
CA GLY A 433 3.10 -0.34 -22.37
C GLY A 433 4.20 -1.16 -23.04
N VAL A 434 3.85 -2.31 -23.61
CA VAL A 434 4.79 -3.14 -24.38
C VAL A 434 5.24 -2.44 -25.67
N ARG A 435 4.32 -1.74 -26.36
CA ARG A 435 4.66 -0.94 -27.55
C ARG A 435 5.65 0.17 -27.22
N LEU A 436 5.50 0.85 -26.08
CA LEU A 436 6.45 1.86 -25.63
C LEU A 436 7.85 1.26 -25.39
N PHE A 437 7.92 0.12 -24.69
CA PHE A 437 9.20 -0.58 -24.49
C PHE A 437 9.85 -1.03 -25.80
N LEU A 438 9.05 -1.46 -26.77
CA LEU A 438 9.52 -1.80 -28.11
C LEU A 438 10.11 -0.57 -28.81
N ALA A 439 9.39 0.56 -28.82
CA ALA A 439 9.84 1.79 -29.45
C ALA A 439 11.18 2.28 -28.88
N ASP A 440 11.31 2.29 -27.54
CA ASP A 440 12.57 2.63 -26.87
C ASP A 440 13.71 1.69 -27.27
N ALA A 441 13.44 0.38 -27.29
CA ALA A 441 14.45 -0.61 -27.67
C ALA A 441 14.87 -0.48 -29.14
N LEU A 442 13.95 -0.15 -30.04
CA LEU A 442 14.23 0.08 -31.47
C LEU A 442 15.07 1.34 -31.67
N MET A 443 14.70 2.45 -31.02
CA MET A 443 15.43 3.71 -31.08
C MET A 443 16.89 3.48 -30.70
N PHE A 444 17.13 2.91 -29.53
CA PHE A 444 18.49 2.65 -29.04
C PHE A 444 19.22 1.49 -29.72
N ALA A 445 18.53 0.70 -30.54
CA ALA A 445 19.12 -0.30 -31.42
C ALA A 445 19.60 0.28 -32.76
N GLY A 446 19.34 1.57 -33.00
CA GLY A 446 19.62 2.28 -34.25
C GLY A 446 18.54 2.11 -35.32
N LEU A 447 17.37 1.57 -35.00
CA LEU A 447 16.25 1.39 -35.92
C LEU A 447 15.27 2.57 -35.76
N VAL A 448 15.75 3.78 -36.03
CA VAL A 448 15.07 5.04 -35.68
C VAL A 448 13.78 5.27 -36.47
N GLY A 449 13.72 4.85 -37.74
CA GLY A 449 12.50 4.99 -38.54
C GLY A 449 11.36 4.15 -37.98
N GLU A 450 11.64 2.89 -37.64
CA GLU A 450 10.63 2.00 -37.04
C GLU A 450 10.23 2.46 -35.63
N ALA A 451 11.19 2.96 -34.84
CA ALA A 451 10.91 3.52 -33.52
C ALA A 451 9.96 4.72 -33.60
N ARG A 452 10.23 5.66 -34.54
CA ARG A 452 9.39 6.83 -34.82
C ARG A 452 7.96 6.41 -35.11
N ASP A 453 7.76 5.42 -35.97
CA ASP A 453 6.43 4.96 -36.38
C ASP A 453 5.67 4.37 -35.17
N HIS A 454 6.35 3.63 -34.29
CA HIS A 454 5.75 3.17 -33.04
C HIS A 454 5.42 4.30 -32.06
N PHE A 455 6.27 5.32 -31.93
CA PHE A 455 5.99 6.48 -31.07
C PHE A 455 4.84 7.34 -31.60
N ARG A 456 4.78 7.62 -32.91
CA ARG A 456 3.68 8.40 -33.51
C ARG A 456 2.33 7.72 -33.31
N ALA A 457 2.25 6.43 -33.58
CA ALA A 457 1.02 5.68 -33.35
C ALA A 457 0.72 5.44 -31.85
N LEU A 458 1.66 5.70 -30.94
CA LEU A 458 1.34 5.81 -29.51
C LEU A 458 0.72 7.18 -29.17
N GLN A 459 1.16 8.26 -29.82
CA GLN A 459 0.64 9.62 -29.62
C GLN A 459 -0.80 9.77 -30.09
N GLU A 460 -1.17 9.13 -31.21
CA GLU A 460 -2.54 9.10 -31.74
C GLU A 460 -3.56 8.56 -30.71
N ASP A 461 -3.12 7.70 -29.80
CA ASP A 461 -3.93 7.08 -28.75
C ASP A 461 -3.93 7.88 -27.41
N MET A 462 -3.29 9.05 -27.34
CA MET A 462 -3.15 9.82 -26.09
C MET A 462 -4.04 11.06 -26.04
N GLU A 463 -4.51 11.39 -24.84
CA GLU A 463 -5.11 12.70 -24.57
C GLU A 463 -4.06 13.81 -24.64
N GLU A 464 -4.50 15.02 -24.97
CA GLU A 464 -3.64 16.19 -25.12
C GLU A 464 -2.88 16.47 -23.81
N GLY A 465 -1.54 16.56 -23.89
CA GLY A 465 -0.66 16.75 -22.73
C GLY A 465 -0.21 15.45 -22.03
N GLU A 466 -0.86 14.32 -22.31
CA GLU A 466 -0.30 13.01 -21.98
C GLU A 466 0.65 12.59 -23.11
N GLY A 467 1.96 12.61 -22.89
CA GLY A 467 2.91 11.98 -23.83
C GLY A 467 4.04 12.84 -24.31
N ALA A 468 4.40 13.92 -23.61
CA ALA A 468 5.58 14.73 -23.90
C ALA A 468 6.83 13.88 -24.21
N GLU A 469 7.09 12.84 -23.42
CA GLU A 469 8.23 11.92 -23.63
C GLU A 469 8.16 11.20 -24.98
N ILE A 470 6.99 10.67 -25.32
CA ILE A 470 6.74 9.95 -26.57
C ILE A 470 6.82 10.93 -27.74
N GLY A 471 6.28 12.15 -27.56
CA GLY A 471 6.43 13.34 -28.38
C GLY A 471 7.86 13.57 -28.84
N LEU A 472 8.69 13.91 -27.84
CA LEU A 472 10.08 14.28 -28.04
C LEU A 472 10.92 13.12 -28.60
N LYS A 473 10.67 11.87 -28.19
CA LYS A 473 11.37 10.72 -28.77
C LYS A 473 11.03 10.49 -30.24
N ALA A 474 9.79 10.71 -30.66
CA ALA A 474 9.41 10.64 -32.08
C ALA A 474 10.12 11.72 -32.91
N ILE A 475 10.10 12.97 -32.43
CA ILE A 475 10.80 14.10 -33.06
C ILE A 475 12.30 13.82 -33.15
N LEU A 476 12.90 13.31 -32.07
CA LEU A 476 14.32 13.00 -32.05
C LEU A 476 14.69 11.89 -33.05
N CYS A 477 13.85 10.85 -33.20
CA CYS A 477 14.05 9.83 -34.22
C CYS A 477 14.02 10.41 -35.64
N GLU A 478 13.09 11.34 -35.91
CA GLU A 478 12.97 12.03 -37.20
C GLU A 478 14.18 12.91 -37.50
N ILE A 479 14.67 13.68 -36.52
CA ILE A 479 15.88 14.50 -36.67
C ILE A 479 17.10 13.61 -36.98
N ILE A 480 17.26 12.50 -36.26
CA ILE A 480 18.37 11.56 -36.48
C ILE A 480 18.27 10.92 -37.88
N GLU A 481 17.08 10.49 -38.29
CA GLU A 481 16.86 9.90 -39.61
C GLU A 481 17.21 10.87 -40.75
N LEU A 482 16.83 12.15 -40.61
CA LEU A 482 17.16 13.20 -41.57
C LEU A 482 18.67 13.49 -41.61
N GLU A 483 19.32 13.63 -40.46
CA GLU A 483 20.76 13.91 -40.36
C GLU A 483 21.61 12.79 -40.99
N PHE A 484 21.18 11.54 -40.83
CA PHE A 484 21.86 10.38 -41.40
C PHE A 484 21.35 9.98 -42.78
N SER A 485 20.30 10.62 -43.28
CA SER A 485 19.57 10.23 -44.49
C SER A 485 19.26 8.73 -44.54
N SER A 486 18.92 8.16 -43.38
CA SER A 486 18.74 6.71 -43.22
C SER A 486 17.84 6.40 -42.02
N PRO A 487 16.84 5.50 -42.16
CA PRO A 487 16.02 5.04 -41.04
C PRO A 487 16.77 4.07 -40.12
N VAL A 488 17.99 3.68 -40.50
CA VAL A 488 18.87 2.81 -39.72
C VAL A 488 20.21 3.51 -39.51
N VAL A 489 20.59 3.68 -38.25
CA VAL A 489 21.83 4.37 -37.85
C VAL A 489 22.76 3.46 -37.04
N PRO A 490 24.07 3.77 -36.99
CA PRO A 490 25.02 3.03 -36.16
C PRO A 490 24.67 3.10 -34.67
N ALA A 491 24.62 1.93 -34.03
CA ALA A 491 24.32 1.79 -32.60
C ALA A 491 25.20 0.69 -31.97
N ARG A 492 26.51 0.71 -32.29
CA ARG A 492 27.48 -0.29 -31.84
C ARG A 492 28.06 0.11 -30.49
N LYS A 493 27.23 0.09 -29.44
CA LYS A 493 27.58 0.54 -28.08
C LYS A 493 28.99 0.16 -27.64
N ALA A 494 29.35 -1.13 -27.67
CA ALA A 494 30.66 -1.58 -27.19
C ALA A 494 31.85 -0.97 -27.96
N ALA A 495 31.69 -0.77 -29.28
CA ALA A 495 32.72 -0.15 -30.11
C ALA A 495 32.76 1.37 -29.89
N GLY A 496 31.60 2.02 -29.75
CA GLY A 496 31.49 3.43 -29.41
C GLY A 496 32.09 3.74 -28.04
N ASP A 497 31.77 2.95 -27.01
CA ASP A 497 32.31 3.08 -25.65
C ASP A 497 33.84 2.90 -25.64
N ALA A 498 34.37 1.92 -26.38
CA ALA A 498 35.81 1.71 -26.52
C ALA A 498 36.51 2.89 -27.21
N ARG A 499 35.92 3.42 -28.29
CA ARG A 499 36.46 4.61 -28.99
C ARG A 499 36.39 5.85 -28.13
N ALA A 500 35.29 6.08 -27.42
CA ALA A 500 35.12 7.21 -26.52
C ALA A 500 36.12 7.18 -25.35
N SER A 501 36.40 6.00 -24.81
CA SER A 501 37.38 5.82 -23.73
C SER A 501 38.83 6.09 -24.17
N ALA A 502 39.08 6.12 -25.48
CA ALA A 502 40.39 6.44 -26.04
C ALA A 502 40.58 7.95 -26.30
N LEU A 503 39.53 8.76 -26.22
CA LEU A 503 39.61 10.21 -26.34
C LEU A 503 40.12 10.79 -25.02
N VAL A 504 41.12 11.67 -25.07
CA VAL A 504 41.72 12.29 -23.88
C VAL A 504 41.93 13.79 -24.07
N GLY A 505 41.84 14.55 -22.98
CA GLY A 505 42.13 15.99 -22.99
C GLY A 505 41.28 16.76 -24.01
N ASP A 506 41.94 17.46 -24.92
CA ASP A 506 41.30 18.31 -25.94
C ASP A 506 40.46 17.53 -26.96
N ASP A 507 40.71 16.22 -27.14
CA ASP A 507 39.92 15.37 -28.03
C ASP A 507 38.43 15.37 -27.65
N LEU A 508 38.14 15.49 -26.34
CA LEU A 508 36.77 15.52 -25.82
C LEU A 508 36.03 16.81 -26.17
N ASN A 509 36.74 17.84 -26.64
CA ASN A 509 36.17 19.11 -27.09
C ASN A 509 36.19 19.26 -28.62
N ASP A 510 36.83 18.35 -29.36
CA ASP A 510 36.92 18.41 -30.82
C ASP A 510 35.61 17.90 -31.48
N PRO A 511 34.78 18.79 -32.05
CA PRO A 511 33.51 18.39 -32.64
C PRO A 511 33.67 17.45 -33.85
N ILE A 512 34.82 17.43 -34.52
CA ILE A 512 35.07 16.55 -35.68
C ILE A 512 35.24 15.11 -35.20
N LEU A 513 36.09 14.89 -34.19
CA LEU A 513 36.32 13.55 -33.63
C LEU A 513 35.05 12.99 -32.98
N LEU A 514 34.30 13.83 -32.26
CA LEU A 514 33.03 13.42 -31.64
C LEU A 514 31.97 13.08 -32.69
N ARG A 515 31.89 13.86 -33.79
CA ARG A 515 31.00 13.56 -34.93
C ARG A 515 31.40 12.26 -35.62
N GLU A 516 32.69 12.04 -35.86
CA GLU A 516 33.18 10.78 -36.41
C GLU A 516 32.74 9.60 -35.55
N LEU A 517 32.85 9.71 -34.21
CA LEU A 517 32.44 8.68 -33.27
C LEU A 517 30.96 8.31 -33.42
N ILE A 518 30.06 9.30 -33.41
CA ILE A 518 28.62 9.02 -33.54
C ILE A 518 28.27 8.49 -34.93
N VAL A 519 28.93 8.99 -35.99
CA VAL A 519 28.64 8.61 -37.38
C VAL A 519 29.12 7.20 -37.70
N SER A 520 30.26 6.77 -37.15
CA SER A 520 30.87 5.49 -37.52
C SER A 520 30.61 4.36 -36.52
N HIS A 521 30.31 4.69 -35.26
CA HIS A 521 30.20 3.69 -34.19
C HIS A 521 28.81 3.67 -33.53
N ASP A 522 28.42 4.74 -32.84
CA ASP A 522 27.20 4.77 -32.03
C ASP A 522 26.60 6.17 -31.92
N VAL A 523 25.49 6.39 -32.60
CA VAL A 523 24.72 7.65 -32.56
C VAL A 523 24.27 8.02 -31.14
N PHE A 524 24.08 7.03 -30.27
CA PHE A 524 23.62 7.23 -28.90
C PHE A 524 24.76 7.21 -27.86
N ASN A 525 26.01 7.40 -28.28
CA ASN A 525 27.14 7.46 -27.35
C ASN A 525 27.02 8.70 -26.43
N LEU A 526 26.97 8.46 -25.12
CA LEU A 526 26.71 9.50 -24.12
C LEU A 526 27.81 10.57 -24.08
N VAL A 527 29.09 10.17 -24.13
CA VAL A 527 30.23 11.09 -24.03
C VAL A 527 30.25 12.03 -25.24
N ALA A 528 30.13 11.47 -26.44
CA ALA A 528 30.13 12.28 -27.65
C ALA A 528 28.94 13.23 -27.73
N ASN A 529 27.73 12.75 -27.44
CA ASN A 529 26.55 13.62 -27.46
C ASN A 529 26.64 14.72 -26.40
N PHE A 530 27.05 14.42 -25.17
CA PHE A 530 27.13 15.44 -24.13
C PHE A 530 28.10 16.57 -24.52
N ASN A 531 29.30 16.22 -25.00
CA ASN A 531 30.29 17.20 -25.42
C ASN A 531 29.90 17.94 -26.72
N LEU A 532 29.26 17.26 -27.68
CA LEU A 532 28.68 17.95 -28.85
C LEU A 532 27.57 18.92 -28.46
N GLY A 533 26.81 18.61 -27.41
CA GLY A 533 25.84 19.52 -26.81
C GLY A 533 26.49 20.79 -26.27
N LEU A 534 27.58 20.65 -25.50
CA LEU A 534 28.36 21.78 -24.98
C LEU A 534 28.98 22.62 -26.10
N THR A 535 29.62 22.00 -27.10
CA THR A 535 30.23 22.71 -28.22
C THR A 535 29.19 23.41 -29.09
N SER A 536 28.04 22.79 -29.33
CA SER A 536 26.93 23.40 -30.07
C SER A 536 26.33 24.60 -29.32
N SER A 537 26.19 24.48 -27.99
CA SER A 537 25.73 25.59 -27.14
C SER A 537 26.69 26.79 -27.21
N LYS A 538 28.00 26.56 -27.06
CA LYS A 538 29.03 27.60 -27.19
C LYS A 538 29.04 28.26 -28.58
N ALA A 539 28.69 27.51 -29.63
CA ALA A 539 28.57 28.03 -30.99
C ALA A 539 27.23 28.74 -31.28
N GLY A 540 26.34 28.86 -30.29
CA GLY A 540 25.01 29.46 -30.45
C GLY A 540 24.01 28.58 -31.21
N ASN A 541 24.34 27.32 -31.48
CA ASN A 541 23.45 26.37 -32.14
C ASN A 541 22.57 25.64 -31.11
N VAL A 542 21.56 26.36 -30.63
CA VAL A 542 20.66 25.93 -29.55
C VAL A 542 19.94 24.63 -29.90
N GLU A 543 19.39 24.51 -31.13
CA GLU A 543 18.64 23.32 -31.56
C GLU A 543 19.49 22.05 -31.52
N ASN A 544 20.72 22.09 -32.08
CA ASN A 544 21.62 20.95 -32.03
C ASN A 544 22.07 20.64 -30.60
N ALA A 545 22.29 21.67 -29.77
CA ALA A 545 22.65 21.47 -28.37
C ALA A 545 21.54 20.72 -27.61
N VAL A 546 20.29 21.18 -27.72
CA VAL A 546 19.11 20.54 -27.10
C VAL A 546 18.97 19.10 -27.58
N LYS A 547 19.06 18.84 -28.89
CA LYS A 547 19.02 17.48 -29.47
C LYS A 547 20.02 16.54 -28.78
N HIS A 548 21.28 16.97 -28.68
CA HIS A 548 22.33 16.16 -28.09
C HIS A 548 22.13 15.91 -26.58
N PHE A 549 21.70 16.92 -25.83
CA PHE A 549 21.36 16.74 -24.41
C PHE A 549 20.14 15.83 -24.22
N LEU A 550 19.12 15.91 -25.08
CA LEU A 550 17.97 15.00 -25.04
C LEU A 550 18.36 13.54 -25.32
N ILE A 551 19.31 13.30 -26.24
CA ILE A 551 19.84 11.95 -26.46
C ILE A 551 20.43 11.40 -25.16
N CYS A 552 21.27 12.18 -24.47
CA CYS A 552 21.85 11.77 -23.19
C CYS A 552 20.79 11.54 -22.12
N ALA A 553 19.87 12.49 -21.98
CA ALA A 553 18.80 12.48 -20.98
C ALA A 553 17.85 11.28 -21.16
N PHE A 554 17.42 10.96 -22.39
CA PHE A 554 16.58 9.79 -22.62
C PHE A 554 17.33 8.47 -22.48
N LYS A 555 18.60 8.43 -22.88
CA LYS A 555 19.44 7.23 -22.77
C LYS A 555 19.76 6.89 -21.32
N ARG A 556 19.96 7.91 -20.49
CA ARG A 556 20.22 7.81 -19.05
C ARG A 556 19.28 8.79 -18.33
N SER A 557 18.07 8.32 -18.03
CA SER A 557 17.01 9.14 -17.43
C SER A 557 17.38 9.85 -16.12
N GLY A 558 18.36 9.32 -15.38
CA GLY A 558 18.91 9.93 -14.17
C GLY A 558 20.08 10.89 -14.40
N ASP A 559 20.39 11.27 -15.64
CA ASP A 559 21.42 12.25 -15.97
C ASP A 559 20.88 13.67 -15.74
N ILE A 560 21.03 14.14 -14.50
CA ILE A 560 20.52 15.44 -14.05
C ILE A 560 21.13 16.59 -14.86
N GLU A 561 22.39 16.46 -15.26
CA GLU A 561 23.10 17.51 -15.99
C GLU A 561 22.61 17.64 -17.42
N ALA A 562 22.38 16.51 -18.12
CA ALA A 562 21.79 16.51 -19.44
C ALA A 562 20.36 17.10 -19.42
N TRP A 563 19.54 16.74 -18.43
CA TRP A 563 18.21 17.33 -18.27
C TRP A 563 18.26 18.82 -17.98
N ARG A 564 19.14 19.26 -17.08
CA ARG A 564 19.35 20.69 -16.77
C ARG A 564 19.68 21.47 -18.04
N ASN A 565 20.68 21.03 -18.79
CA ASN A 565 21.12 21.73 -20.00
C ASN A 565 20.02 21.74 -21.08
N ALA A 566 19.28 20.65 -21.24
CA ALA A 566 18.14 20.59 -22.17
C ALA A 566 17.04 21.59 -21.79
N VAL A 567 16.71 21.71 -20.49
CA VAL A 567 15.70 22.67 -19.99
C VAL A 567 16.14 24.12 -20.17
N LEU A 568 17.37 24.46 -19.79
CA LEU A 568 17.86 25.85 -19.89
C LEU A 568 17.89 26.33 -21.34
N LEU A 569 18.37 25.47 -22.25
CA LEU A 569 18.43 25.81 -23.66
C LEU A 569 17.05 25.78 -24.33
N SER A 570 16.11 24.98 -23.84
CA SER A 570 14.77 24.91 -24.43
C SER A 570 13.98 26.22 -24.29
N ILE A 571 14.26 27.01 -23.24
CA ILE A 571 13.68 28.35 -23.03
C ILE A 571 14.05 29.29 -24.18
N SER A 572 15.22 29.08 -24.80
CA SER A 572 15.69 29.88 -25.94
C SER A 572 15.17 29.37 -27.29
N LEU A 573 14.42 28.27 -27.32
CA LEU A 573 13.78 27.79 -28.55
C LEU A 573 12.58 28.68 -28.90
N GLN A 574 12.33 28.87 -30.20
CA GLN A 574 11.16 29.59 -30.70
C GLN A 574 9.87 28.74 -30.68
N ASP A 575 9.89 27.59 -29.98
CA ASP A 575 8.76 26.67 -29.84
C ASP A 575 8.43 26.41 -28.35
N PRO A 576 7.46 27.15 -27.79
CA PRO A 576 7.03 27.00 -26.40
C PRO A 576 6.45 25.61 -26.08
N LEU A 577 5.91 24.88 -27.06
CA LEU A 577 5.33 23.56 -26.84
C LEU A 577 6.45 22.54 -26.62
N VAL A 578 7.50 22.59 -27.44
CA VAL A 578 8.70 21.75 -27.27
C VAL A 578 9.38 22.06 -25.93
N ALA A 579 9.53 23.33 -25.57
CA ALA A 579 10.11 23.72 -24.28
C ALA A 579 9.31 23.14 -23.09
N THR A 580 7.99 23.27 -23.14
CA THR A 580 7.07 22.72 -22.12
C THR A 580 7.18 21.20 -22.03
N ALA A 581 7.23 20.50 -23.17
CA ALA A 581 7.39 19.06 -23.21
C ALA A 581 8.72 18.59 -22.59
N ILE A 582 9.81 19.34 -22.83
CA ILE A 582 11.14 19.06 -22.24
C ILE A 582 11.08 19.23 -20.72
N ILE A 583 10.47 20.31 -20.22
CA ILE A 583 10.31 20.55 -18.78
C ILE A 583 9.48 19.43 -18.12
N ASP A 584 8.34 19.04 -18.71
CA ASP A 584 7.51 17.95 -18.20
C ASP A 584 8.29 16.63 -18.11
N CYS A 585 9.04 16.28 -19.17
CA CYS A 585 9.89 15.08 -19.16
C CYS A 585 10.98 15.14 -18.08
N ALA A 586 11.66 16.27 -17.98
CA ALA A 586 12.73 16.49 -17.01
C ALA A 586 12.21 16.32 -15.56
N MET A 587 11.02 16.85 -15.27
CA MET A 587 10.39 16.71 -13.94
C MET A 587 9.91 15.29 -13.65
N ARG A 588 9.36 14.58 -14.63
CA ARG A 588 8.96 13.17 -14.45
C ARG A 588 10.16 12.24 -14.22
N MET A 589 11.29 12.52 -14.87
CA MET A 589 12.45 11.62 -14.87
C MET A 589 13.47 11.94 -13.78
N GLY A 590 13.75 13.22 -13.55
CA GLY A 590 14.75 13.68 -12.59
C GLY A 590 14.19 14.35 -11.33
N GLY A 591 12.90 14.68 -11.31
CA GLY A 591 12.20 15.22 -10.15
C GLY A 591 12.85 16.48 -9.56
N LEU A 592 12.85 16.56 -8.22
CA LEU A 592 13.42 17.69 -7.48
C LEU A 592 14.90 17.95 -7.78
N ALA A 593 15.69 16.92 -8.08
CA ALA A 593 17.12 17.09 -8.33
C ALA A 593 17.38 17.93 -9.60
N VAL A 594 16.59 17.73 -10.66
CA VAL A 594 16.68 18.58 -11.87
C VAL A 594 16.20 19.99 -11.57
N ARG A 595 15.13 20.15 -10.78
CA ARG A 595 14.64 21.47 -10.38
C ARG A 595 15.71 22.30 -9.68
N GLU A 596 16.34 21.74 -8.66
CA GLU A 596 17.41 22.45 -7.93
C GLU A 596 18.60 22.76 -8.85
N ALA A 597 18.99 21.84 -9.73
CA ALA A 597 20.10 22.06 -10.67
C ALA A 597 19.80 23.18 -11.68
N VAL A 598 18.57 23.26 -12.18
CA VAL A 598 18.13 24.34 -13.10
C VAL A 598 18.07 25.68 -12.37
N ARG A 599 17.53 25.68 -11.14
CA ARG A 599 17.38 26.90 -10.33
C ARG A 599 18.72 27.53 -9.98
N LEU A 600 19.69 26.72 -9.55
CA LEU A 600 21.04 27.20 -9.22
C LEU A 600 21.69 27.90 -10.41
N GLU A 601 21.62 27.29 -11.59
CA GLU A 601 22.21 27.88 -12.80
C GLU A 601 21.51 29.17 -13.23
N LEU A 602 20.18 29.28 -13.06
CA LEU A 602 19.45 30.50 -13.41
C LEU A 602 19.75 31.67 -12.49
N ILE A 603 19.95 31.41 -11.19
CA ILE A 603 20.37 32.45 -10.23
C ILE A 603 21.71 33.05 -10.66
N ASP A 604 22.61 32.23 -11.23
CA ASP A 604 23.92 32.68 -11.69
C ASP A 604 23.86 33.42 -13.04
N GLN A 605 22.85 33.15 -13.88
CA GLN A 605 22.78 33.64 -15.26
C GLN A 605 21.76 34.76 -15.52
N VAL A 606 20.71 34.89 -14.70
CA VAL A 606 19.54 35.72 -15.00
C VAL A 606 19.21 36.68 -13.84
N ASP A 607 19.37 37.98 -14.07
CA ASP A 607 19.00 39.06 -13.11
C ASP A 607 17.48 39.29 -12.97
N SER A 608 16.65 38.47 -13.63
CA SER A 608 15.19 38.61 -13.63
C SER A 608 14.52 37.61 -12.69
N GLU A 609 14.17 38.08 -11.50
CA GLU A 609 13.42 37.31 -10.50
C GLU A 609 12.08 36.78 -11.07
N ALA A 610 11.43 37.54 -11.95
CA ALA A 610 10.17 37.14 -12.59
C ALA A 610 10.33 35.91 -13.51
N ALA A 611 11.45 35.81 -14.23
CA ALA A 611 11.73 34.66 -15.09
C ALA A 611 11.98 33.39 -14.27
N ILE A 612 12.70 33.53 -13.16
CA ILE A 612 12.95 32.44 -12.19
C ILE A 612 11.62 31.95 -11.61
N GLN A 613 10.77 32.87 -11.15
CA GLN A 613 9.46 32.53 -10.57
C GLN A 613 8.54 31.81 -11.58
N ALA A 614 8.50 32.26 -12.83
CA ALA A 614 7.69 31.64 -13.87
C ALA A 614 8.12 30.19 -14.17
N LEU A 615 9.43 29.95 -14.25
CA LEU A 615 9.94 28.60 -14.47
C LEU A 615 9.71 27.69 -13.25
N ASP A 616 9.94 28.21 -12.04
CA ASP A 616 9.69 27.48 -10.80
C ASP A 616 8.23 27.01 -10.70
N LEU A 617 7.29 27.88 -11.12
CA LEU A 617 5.86 27.55 -11.18
C LEU A 617 5.58 26.43 -12.18
N ALA A 618 6.14 26.51 -13.39
CA ALA A 618 5.98 25.48 -14.42
C ALA A 618 6.54 24.11 -13.96
N MET A 619 7.74 24.09 -13.37
CA MET A 619 8.38 22.88 -12.86
C MET A 619 7.62 22.28 -11.67
N THR A 620 7.11 23.10 -10.76
CA THR A 620 6.29 22.65 -9.63
C THR A 620 4.98 22.01 -10.12
N THR A 621 4.31 22.65 -11.07
CA THR A 621 3.08 22.10 -11.67
C THR A 621 3.33 20.74 -12.34
N ALA A 622 4.43 20.61 -13.09
CA ALA A 622 4.80 19.34 -13.72
C ALA A 622 5.12 18.24 -12.68
N LEU A 623 5.77 18.60 -11.57
CA LEU A 623 6.09 17.67 -10.49
C LEU A 623 4.82 17.15 -9.77
N GLU A 624 3.84 18.02 -9.51
CA GLU A 624 2.55 17.65 -8.91
C GLU A 624 1.76 16.68 -9.81
N LEU A 625 1.80 16.89 -11.12
CA LEU A 625 1.20 15.99 -12.10
C LEU A 625 1.92 14.63 -12.15
N ALA A 626 3.24 14.62 -11.97
CA ALA A 626 4.06 13.40 -11.99
C ALA A 626 3.85 12.51 -10.74
N GLY A 627 3.56 13.10 -9.57
CA GLY A 627 3.46 12.37 -8.29
C GLY A 627 2.30 11.37 -8.16
N LYS A 628 1.38 11.29 -9.13
CA LYS A 628 0.13 10.51 -9.02
C LYS A 628 0.21 9.02 -9.36
N LYS A 629 1.38 8.45 -9.69
CA LYS A 629 1.48 7.03 -10.11
C LYS A 629 2.56 6.25 -9.36
N GLU A 630 2.26 5.79 -8.15
CA GLU A 630 3.02 4.68 -7.55
C GLU A 630 2.70 3.37 -8.31
N ARG A 631 3.73 2.74 -8.89
CA ARG A 631 3.59 1.41 -9.49
C ARG A 631 3.67 0.34 -8.40
N GLY A 632 2.57 -0.38 -8.18
CA GLY A 632 2.52 -1.56 -7.32
C GLY A 632 3.48 -2.67 -7.79
N VAL A 633 3.94 -3.50 -6.86
CA VAL A 633 4.74 -4.69 -7.19
C VAL A 633 3.79 -5.83 -7.57
N LEU A 634 4.01 -6.43 -8.73
CA LEU A 634 3.11 -7.43 -9.30
C LEU A 634 3.64 -8.84 -9.01
N PHE A 635 2.83 -9.66 -8.33
CA PHE A 635 3.21 -11.01 -7.92
C PHE A 635 2.45 -12.09 -8.67
N ARG A 636 3.12 -13.23 -8.86
CA ARG A 636 2.56 -14.41 -9.51
C ARG A 636 2.59 -15.55 -8.51
N LEU A 637 1.41 -15.98 -8.07
CA LEU A 637 1.21 -17.15 -7.22
C LEU A 637 0.55 -18.29 -8.02
N HIS A 638 0.84 -19.53 -7.65
CA HIS A 638 -0.03 -20.65 -7.99
C HIS A 638 -1.19 -20.69 -7.00
N ASP A 639 -2.42 -20.85 -7.49
CA ASP A 639 -3.49 -21.31 -6.62
C ASP A 639 -3.36 -22.82 -6.35
N SER A 640 -4.17 -23.33 -5.43
CA SER A 640 -4.21 -24.75 -5.03
C SER A 640 -4.51 -25.71 -6.18
N GLU A 641 -5.04 -25.22 -7.31
CA GLU A 641 -5.32 -25.99 -8.53
C GLU A 641 -4.21 -25.83 -9.60
N GLY A 642 -3.14 -25.10 -9.30
CA GLY A 642 -2.05 -24.80 -10.23
C GLY A 642 -2.36 -23.71 -11.26
N LYS A 643 -3.54 -23.09 -11.22
CA LYS A 643 -3.87 -21.91 -12.04
C LYS A 643 -3.19 -20.66 -11.47
N ARG A 644 -2.87 -19.71 -12.35
CA ARG A 644 -2.12 -18.49 -12.00
C ARG A 644 -3.09 -17.44 -11.47
N ARG A 645 -2.82 -16.91 -10.27
CA ARG A 645 -3.41 -15.65 -9.80
C ARG A 645 -2.34 -14.56 -9.80
N MET A 646 -2.67 -13.42 -10.41
CA MET A 646 -1.92 -12.18 -10.21
C MET A 646 -2.44 -11.53 -8.94
N LEU A 647 -1.53 -11.20 -8.02
CA LEU A 647 -1.84 -10.38 -6.86
C LEU A 647 -1.04 -9.10 -6.96
N THR A 648 -1.75 -7.98 -6.93
CA THR A 648 -1.17 -6.65 -6.71
C THR A 648 -1.36 -6.36 -5.24
N PHE A 649 -0.27 -6.18 -4.50
CA PHE A 649 -0.33 -5.76 -3.11
C PHE A 649 -0.11 -4.25 -3.05
N SER A 650 -1.06 -3.53 -2.46
CA SER A 650 -0.85 -2.19 -1.90
C SER A 650 -0.73 -2.34 -0.39
N LEU A 651 0.35 -1.84 0.20
CA LEU A 651 0.46 -1.67 1.65
C LEU A 651 -0.37 -0.43 2.03
N GLY A 652 -1.68 -0.61 2.13
CA GLY A 652 -2.60 0.35 2.76
C GLY A 652 -2.84 -0.04 4.20
#